data_AF-A0AAV8YXM2-F1
#
_entry.id   AF-A0AAV8YXM2-F1
#
_cell.length_a   1.000
_cell.length_b   1.000
_cell.length_c   1.000
_cell.angle_alpha   90.00
_cell.angle_beta   90.00
_cell.angle_gamma   90.00
#
_symmetry.space_group_name_H-M   'P 1'
#
loop_
_entity.id
_entity.type
_entity.pdbx_description
1 polymer ?
#
loop_
_entity_poly.entity_id
_entity_poly.type
_entity_poly.pdbx_seq_one_letter_code
_entity_poly.pdbx_strand_id
1 'polypeptide(L)'
;MDCKISCETWLVILGTLLSVLLRCCTTLHPYSGEASPPMYGDYEAQRHWMEITVNLPIDQWYRNGSDNDLNYWGLDYPPLTAYHMYLCGRVAQFLNENYTKLHDSRGYESESHKVFMRTTVLLGDIFIFIPAIILYYHTCIRLGRVQEGEIKKRKQKPSRTLNEIKPMSPSLSTVLALLYPGIILIDHGHFQYNCVSLGLAILATVCLLHDRNISASVLFCLALNYKQMELYHALPFFLYLLSTCVPKPGQSALWGVLRLTKNRLYGSRGVLHRQFPVARGVFEDKVANVWCALNVVFKFKTRFDNYQMMRICLFATLSALFPSSVDLFLRPNLRKFVLALINSSLAFFLFSFQVHEKSILLVAIPVLLYFPYAPFVCFWFLCVSVFSMTPLLFKDQLAVAVIALSAFYVVSFRVSIEHAYRSSLNAQEGLREYYRSLFHTLLDIEYNKDIVKMTYRQLVKNYDALRTLLFHSVMFVSLLGCVVLGVLALALEPPARYPDLYPLIRIPQQFEDVRNIKEVVDESDGCGGKFSCVIVSEKFKGETVAAEAQAGQFRAARGAEVDPRLLAEDFHSGAVGRAETRWITRASPAVCPATSREQETANARRVEVNVSAPGKVILHGEHSVVYGKLALAASLGLRTKFRIAEISAPYLVVVNLPVLDTVFTYDLRKIKQHLIDPPLPLARQPSEFNWELPEFVHHAALVDKTDAFMAYSVGANNLNVAQQTALRSMFYLIAGILGSVNVELGSVLLESRTELTVGAGTGSSASYLVTVAAALVQYVKVKRGDGACNVSRYGFKPCYWDVNAEYFDEKELEMICKWALCAERIVHGTPSGVDNTICTYGFMVEFRKGLAPKLLEGMCPLRILLINTHVPRETKKQVSKVARLHEQYPDLVENVLRAMEDVAFTALQRVAALNAALRARGDAPPDTARYYDELGRLMTVNHHLLGALEVSHVRLDEAVLLLAMRGLHGKMTGAGGGGYAIGLVPPHMDARVVQDVAAELAARGFSVAITELGGPGLMLD
;
A
#
# COMPACT_ATOMS: atom_id res chain seq x y z
N MET A 1 -67.28 6.76 -10.70
CA MET A 1 -66.25 6.79 -9.62
C MET A 1 -65.07 7.54 -10.20
N ASP A 2 -65.06 8.84 -10.05
CA ASP A 2 -64.36 9.70 -11.01
C ASP A 2 -62.99 10.04 -10.43
N CYS A 3 -61.99 9.20 -10.76
CA CYS A 3 -60.62 9.39 -10.28
C CYS A 3 -59.95 10.58 -10.99
N LYS A 4 -60.33 11.79 -10.57
CA LYS A 4 -59.76 13.06 -11.06
C LYS A 4 -58.30 13.17 -10.63
N ILE A 5 -57.41 12.73 -11.51
CA ILE A 5 -55.94 12.91 -11.40
C ILE A 5 -55.66 14.40 -11.16
N SER A 6 -54.89 14.71 -10.11
CA SER A 6 -54.63 16.11 -9.75
C SER A 6 -53.66 16.77 -10.73
N CYS A 7 -53.74 18.11 -10.87
CA CYS A 7 -52.82 18.86 -11.72
C CYS A 7 -51.35 18.69 -11.29
N GLU A 8 -51.08 18.51 -9.99
CA GLU A 8 -49.74 18.18 -9.48
C GLU A 8 -49.25 16.82 -10.00
N THR A 9 -50.13 15.83 -10.13
CA THR A 9 -49.80 14.51 -10.68
C THR A 9 -49.56 14.57 -12.19
N TRP A 10 -50.41 15.28 -12.94
CA TRP A 10 -50.19 15.51 -14.37
C TRP A 10 -48.88 16.24 -14.66
N LEU A 11 -48.51 17.22 -13.84
CA LEU A 11 -47.23 17.93 -13.93
C LEU A 11 -46.02 16.97 -13.78
N VAL A 12 -46.07 16.04 -12.82
CA VAL A 12 -45.00 15.05 -12.63
C VAL A 12 -44.96 14.05 -13.79
N ILE A 13 -46.12 13.58 -14.29
CA ILE A 13 -46.18 12.66 -15.44
C ILE A 13 -45.58 13.33 -16.70
N LEU A 14 -46.05 14.52 -17.05
CA LEU A 14 -45.58 15.24 -18.24
C LEU A 14 -44.10 15.64 -18.11
N GLY A 15 -43.66 16.08 -16.93
CA GLY A 15 -42.25 16.38 -16.66
C GLY A 15 -41.35 15.14 -16.69
N THR A 16 -41.87 13.95 -16.34
CA THR A 16 -41.14 12.69 -16.46
C THR A 16 -41.02 12.25 -17.92
N LEU A 17 -42.11 12.34 -18.71
CA LEU A 17 -42.09 12.05 -20.15
C LEU A 17 -41.13 13.00 -20.90
N LEU A 18 -41.14 14.29 -20.56
CA LEU A 18 -40.19 15.29 -21.06
C LEU A 18 -38.74 14.97 -20.66
N SER A 19 -38.52 14.55 -19.41
CA SER A 19 -37.19 14.15 -18.92
C SER A 19 -36.63 12.91 -19.64
N VAL A 20 -37.49 11.94 -19.98
CA VAL A 20 -37.13 10.80 -20.83
C VAL A 20 -36.88 11.23 -22.27
N LEU A 21 -37.72 12.12 -22.83
CA LEU A 21 -37.51 12.66 -24.18
C LEU A 21 -36.16 13.38 -24.31
N LEU A 22 -35.78 14.22 -23.33
CA LEU A 22 -34.49 14.92 -23.35
C LEU A 22 -33.29 13.97 -23.23
N ARG A 23 -33.42 12.87 -22.49
CA ARG A 23 -32.43 11.78 -22.49
C ARG A 23 -32.30 11.19 -23.89
N CYS A 24 -33.41 10.76 -24.50
CA CYS A 24 -33.42 10.22 -25.87
C CYS A 24 -32.79 11.20 -26.89
N CYS A 25 -33.12 12.49 -26.83
CA CYS A 25 -32.50 13.50 -27.70
C CYS A 25 -30.98 13.61 -27.47
N THR A 26 -30.50 13.48 -26.23
CA THR A 26 -29.06 13.46 -25.91
C THR A 26 -28.36 12.27 -26.54
N THR A 27 -29.02 11.09 -26.61
CA THR A 27 -28.41 9.86 -27.14
C THR A 27 -28.01 9.94 -28.63
N LEU A 28 -28.58 10.89 -29.38
CA LEU A 28 -28.29 11.16 -30.80
C LEU A 28 -26.92 11.82 -31.02
N HIS A 29 -26.32 12.39 -29.97
CA HIS A 29 -24.98 12.97 -30.03
C HIS A 29 -23.89 11.91 -29.88
N PRO A 30 -22.61 12.24 -30.15
CA PRO A 30 -21.51 11.31 -29.97
C PRO A 30 -21.33 10.77 -28.53
N TYR A 31 -20.58 9.68 -28.39
CA TYR A 31 -20.16 9.13 -27.10
C TYR A 31 -18.66 9.28 -26.87
N SER A 32 -18.21 9.05 -25.62
CA SER A 32 -16.80 9.26 -25.29
C SER A 32 -15.89 8.27 -26.01
N GLY A 33 -14.93 8.81 -26.76
CA GLY A 33 -13.98 8.07 -27.58
C GLY A 33 -14.55 7.50 -28.89
N GLU A 34 -15.71 7.97 -29.37
CA GLU A 34 -16.21 7.62 -30.70
C GLU A 34 -15.17 7.95 -31.79
N ALA A 35 -14.98 7.02 -32.74
CA ALA A 35 -13.97 7.05 -33.80
C ALA A 35 -12.52 7.32 -33.35
N SER A 36 -12.16 6.96 -32.10
CA SER A 36 -10.88 7.32 -31.46
C SER A 36 -9.97 6.11 -31.12
N PRO A 37 -9.49 5.33 -32.12
CA PRO A 37 -8.55 4.23 -31.88
C PRO A 37 -7.18 4.74 -31.39
N PRO A 38 -6.38 3.90 -30.69
CA PRO A 38 -6.60 2.48 -30.42
C PRO A 38 -7.41 2.19 -29.15
N MET A 39 -7.57 3.18 -28.27
CA MET A 39 -8.16 2.98 -26.93
C MET A 39 -9.64 3.33 -26.83
N TYR A 40 -10.20 4.22 -27.67
CA TYR A 40 -11.57 4.72 -27.52
C TYR A 40 -11.80 5.34 -26.12
N GLY A 41 -12.99 5.23 -25.52
CA GLY A 41 -13.36 5.92 -24.27
C GLY A 41 -14.33 5.14 -23.38
N ASP A 42 -14.99 5.82 -22.43
CA ASP A 42 -15.91 5.22 -21.43
C ASP A 42 -16.96 4.27 -22.05
N TYR A 43 -17.38 4.51 -23.30
CA TYR A 43 -18.30 3.64 -24.05
C TYR A 43 -17.71 2.24 -24.35
N GLU A 44 -16.49 2.20 -24.90
CA GLU A 44 -15.78 0.94 -25.21
C GLU A 44 -15.46 0.19 -23.93
N ALA A 45 -15.19 0.90 -22.82
CA ALA A 45 -15.03 0.30 -21.50
C ALA A 45 -16.25 -0.55 -21.11
N GLN A 46 -17.46 0.02 -21.23
CA GLN A 46 -18.68 -0.71 -20.89
C GLN A 46 -18.94 -1.86 -21.86
N ARG A 47 -18.64 -1.70 -23.16
CA ARG A 47 -18.77 -2.77 -24.16
C ARG A 47 -17.82 -3.94 -23.87
N HIS A 48 -16.55 -3.66 -23.62
CA HIS A 48 -15.56 -4.68 -23.28
C HIS A 48 -15.91 -5.38 -21.96
N TRP A 49 -16.52 -4.69 -20.99
CA TRP A 49 -17.04 -5.33 -19.79
C TRP A 49 -18.19 -6.32 -20.08
N MET A 50 -19.02 -6.07 -21.11
CA MET A 50 -20.02 -7.04 -21.58
C MET A 50 -19.38 -8.22 -22.33
N GLU A 51 -18.32 -7.98 -23.11
CA GLU A 51 -17.52 -9.02 -23.78
C GLU A 51 -16.88 -9.98 -22.76
N ILE A 52 -16.10 -9.48 -21.81
CA ILE A 52 -15.38 -10.34 -20.84
C ILE A 52 -16.31 -11.06 -19.88
N THR A 53 -17.39 -10.39 -19.41
CA THR A 53 -18.27 -11.01 -18.40
C THR A 53 -19.09 -12.17 -18.95
N VAL A 54 -19.40 -12.16 -20.25
CA VAL A 54 -20.24 -13.20 -20.88
C VAL A 54 -19.42 -14.36 -21.45
N ASN A 55 -18.22 -14.10 -21.98
CA ASN A 55 -17.39 -15.16 -22.57
C ASN A 55 -16.47 -15.85 -21.56
N LEU A 56 -16.09 -15.19 -20.46
CA LEU A 56 -15.13 -15.71 -19.48
C LEU A 56 -15.80 -16.13 -18.16
N PRO A 57 -15.25 -17.12 -17.43
CA PRO A 57 -15.77 -17.50 -16.12
C PRO A 57 -15.53 -16.41 -15.06
N ILE A 58 -16.40 -16.40 -14.04
CA ILE A 58 -16.49 -15.34 -13.01
C ILE A 58 -15.16 -15.09 -12.28
N ASP A 59 -14.31 -16.10 -12.13
CA ASP A 59 -13.01 -15.95 -11.45
C ASP A 59 -11.92 -15.30 -12.33
N GLN A 60 -12.16 -15.12 -13.63
CA GLN A 60 -11.28 -14.45 -14.59
C GLN A 60 -11.66 -12.98 -14.84
N TRP A 61 -12.91 -12.56 -14.58
CA TRP A 61 -13.41 -11.19 -14.85
C TRP A 61 -12.52 -10.07 -14.29
N TYR A 62 -11.86 -10.31 -13.14
CA TYR A 62 -10.99 -9.37 -12.43
C TYR A 62 -9.50 -9.75 -12.47
N ARG A 63 -9.08 -10.66 -13.35
CA ARG A 63 -7.70 -11.16 -13.44
C ARG A 63 -7.12 -10.97 -14.83
N ASN A 64 -5.84 -10.63 -14.89
CA ASN A 64 -5.09 -10.60 -16.13
C ASN A 64 -4.85 -12.04 -16.62
N GLY A 65 -5.05 -12.29 -17.92
CA GLY A 65 -4.87 -13.59 -18.55
C GLY A 65 -4.65 -13.47 -20.06
N SER A 66 -4.69 -14.59 -20.77
CA SER A 66 -4.66 -14.63 -22.24
C SER A 66 -5.85 -13.89 -22.87
N ASP A 67 -7.02 -14.02 -22.25
CA ASP A 67 -8.30 -13.60 -22.82
C ASP A 67 -8.89 -12.34 -22.16
N ASN A 68 -8.27 -11.86 -21.08
CA ASN A 68 -8.62 -10.65 -20.35
C ASN A 68 -7.34 -9.82 -20.09
N ASP A 69 -7.13 -8.78 -20.88
CA ASP A 69 -6.03 -7.84 -20.70
C ASP A 69 -6.50 -6.64 -19.88
N LEU A 70 -6.11 -6.58 -18.61
CA LEU A 70 -6.54 -5.54 -17.67
C LEU A 70 -5.97 -4.14 -17.98
N ASN A 71 -5.10 -4.01 -19.00
CA ASN A 71 -4.63 -2.74 -19.55
C ASN A 71 -5.63 -2.17 -20.59
N TYR A 72 -6.36 -3.04 -21.30
CA TYR A 72 -7.43 -2.67 -22.23
C TYR A 72 -8.78 -2.64 -21.51
N TRP A 73 -9.07 -1.55 -20.81
CA TRP A 73 -10.32 -1.34 -20.07
C TRP A 73 -10.70 -2.48 -19.09
N GLY A 74 -9.72 -2.97 -18.31
CA GLY A 74 -9.99 -3.95 -17.26
C GLY A 74 -11.11 -3.53 -16.29
N LEU A 75 -11.77 -4.53 -15.68
CA LEU A 75 -12.98 -4.34 -14.88
C LEU A 75 -12.71 -3.65 -13.52
N ASP A 76 -12.94 -2.33 -13.46
CA ASP A 76 -12.56 -1.48 -12.32
C ASP A 76 -13.67 -1.28 -11.26
N TYR A 77 -14.92 -1.68 -11.56
CA TYR A 77 -16.07 -1.50 -10.67
C TYR A 77 -16.43 -2.78 -9.88
N PRO A 78 -17.15 -2.70 -8.74
CA PRO A 78 -17.44 -3.86 -7.90
C PRO A 78 -18.48 -4.82 -8.52
N PRO A 79 -18.67 -6.03 -7.94
CA PRO A 79 -19.36 -7.14 -8.61
C PRO A 79 -20.80 -6.88 -9.11
N LEU A 80 -21.57 -5.96 -8.53
CA LEU A 80 -22.93 -5.68 -9.04
C LEU A 80 -22.89 -5.02 -10.43
N THR A 81 -21.86 -4.23 -10.74
CA THR A 81 -21.62 -3.79 -12.13
C THR A 81 -21.28 -4.98 -13.02
N ALA A 82 -20.43 -5.90 -12.57
CA ALA A 82 -20.05 -7.08 -13.37
C ALA A 82 -21.27 -7.94 -13.74
N TYR A 83 -22.17 -8.21 -12.78
CA TYR A 83 -23.43 -8.92 -13.05
C TYR A 83 -24.42 -8.13 -13.91
N HIS A 84 -24.38 -6.79 -13.86
CA HIS A 84 -25.17 -5.95 -14.77
C HIS A 84 -24.63 -6.00 -16.21
N MET A 85 -23.30 -5.90 -16.38
CA MET A 85 -22.66 -6.05 -17.69
C MET A 85 -22.86 -7.45 -18.27
N TYR A 86 -22.82 -8.49 -17.44
CA TYR A 86 -23.20 -9.86 -17.85
C TYR A 86 -24.63 -9.91 -18.38
N LEU A 87 -25.60 -9.32 -17.65
CA LEU A 87 -27.00 -9.30 -18.07
C LEU A 87 -27.19 -8.55 -19.40
N CYS A 88 -26.57 -7.36 -19.54
CA CYS A 88 -26.60 -6.60 -20.78
C CYS A 88 -25.93 -7.37 -21.93
N GLY A 89 -24.75 -7.95 -21.72
CA GLY A 89 -24.03 -8.72 -22.73
C GLY A 89 -24.76 -9.99 -23.17
N ARG A 90 -25.50 -10.66 -22.28
CA ARG A 90 -26.37 -11.79 -22.67
C ARG A 90 -27.53 -11.36 -23.57
N VAL A 91 -28.04 -10.14 -23.42
CA VAL A 91 -29.00 -9.54 -24.37
C VAL A 91 -28.29 -9.09 -25.65
N ALA A 92 -27.07 -8.55 -25.56
CA ALA A 92 -26.25 -8.17 -26.72
C ALA A 92 -26.01 -9.37 -27.65
N GLN A 93 -25.53 -10.50 -27.12
CA GLN A 93 -25.33 -11.74 -27.89
C GLN A 93 -26.61 -12.26 -28.55
N PHE A 94 -27.77 -12.10 -27.90
CA PHE A 94 -29.06 -12.51 -28.47
C PHE A 94 -29.51 -11.61 -29.64
N LEU A 95 -29.12 -10.34 -29.64
CA LEU A 95 -29.44 -9.38 -30.71
C LEU A 95 -28.43 -9.42 -31.85
N ASN A 96 -27.13 -9.49 -31.55
CA ASN A 96 -26.02 -9.60 -32.49
C ASN A 96 -24.75 -10.06 -31.76
N GLU A 97 -24.29 -11.28 -32.04
CA GLU A 97 -23.08 -11.88 -31.45
C GLU A 97 -21.85 -10.97 -31.57
N ASN A 98 -21.71 -10.25 -32.68
CA ASN A 98 -20.56 -9.39 -32.99
C ASN A 98 -20.36 -8.23 -31.99
N TYR A 99 -21.38 -7.83 -31.21
CA TYR A 99 -21.24 -6.77 -30.20
C TYR A 99 -20.31 -7.16 -29.04
N THR A 100 -20.22 -8.47 -28.76
CA THR A 100 -19.55 -9.04 -27.58
C THR A 100 -18.74 -10.30 -27.94
N LYS A 101 -18.37 -10.47 -29.21
CA LYS A 101 -17.55 -11.59 -29.67
C LYS A 101 -16.11 -11.41 -29.17
N LEU A 102 -15.63 -12.36 -28.38
CA LEU A 102 -14.33 -12.27 -27.70
C LEU A 102 -13.19 -12.02 -28.71
N HIS A 103 -12.31 -11.07 -28.41
CA HIS A 103 -11.21 -10.55 -29.24
C HIS A 103 -11.65 -9.78 -30.49
N ASP A 104 -12.61 -10.29 -31.27
CA ASP A 104 -13.07 -9.68 -32.53
C ASP A 104 -13.87 -8.39 -32.35
N SER A 105 -14.51 -8.18 -31.19
CA SER A 105 -15.42 -7.04 -30.95
C SER A 105 -14.76 -5.79 -30.34
N ARG A 106 -13.43 -5.79 -30.16
CA ARG A 106 -12.69 -4.65 -29.58
C ARG A 106 -12.74 -3.45 -30.52
N GLY A 107 -13.22 -2.30 -30.02
CA GLY A 107 -13.47 -1.11 -30.83
C GLY A 107 -14.65 -1.24 -31.80
N TYR A 108 -15.63 -2.11 -31.52
CA TYR A 108 -16.77 -2.33 -32.42
C TYR A 108 -17.78 -1.17 -32.41
N GLU A 109 -17.75 -0.37 -33.48
CA GLU A 109 -18.65 0.77 -33.69
C GLU A 109 -19.72 0.45 -34.76
N SER A 110 -20.99 0.64 -34.42
CA SER A 110 -22.10 0.65 -35.39
C SER A 110 -23.34 1.32 -34.80
N GLU A 111 -24.19 1.93 -35.62
CA GLU A 111 -25.40 2.63 -35.16
C GLU A 111 -26.39 1.72 -34.43
N SER A 112 -26.53 0.45 -34.84
CA SER A 112 -27.37 -0.52 -34.12
C SER A 112 -26.81 -0.91 -32.75
N HIS A 113 -25.48 -0.88 -32.58
CA HIS A 113 -24.82 -1.07 -31.29
C HIS A 113 -24.90 0.19 -30.41
N LYS A 114 -24.75 1.38 -31.00
CA LYS A 114 -24.99 2.70 -30.38
C LYS A 114 -26.38 2.76 -29.78
N VAL A 115 -27.43 2.44 -30.56
CA VAL A 115 -28.83 2.40 -30.09
C VAL A 115 -29.03 1.36 -28.98
N PHE A 116 -28.46 0.16 -29.10
CA PHE A 116 -28.54 -0.86 -28.04
C PHE A 116 -27.94 -0.37 -26.71
N MET A 117 -26.70 0.12 -26.74
CA MET A 117 -25.97 0.61 -25.56
C MET A 117 -26.66 1.84 -24.93
N ARG A 118 -27.10 2.80 -25.74
CA ARG A 118 -27.90 3.95 -25.26
C ARG A 118 -29.20 3.50 -24.59
N THR A 119 -29.83 2.43 -25.08
CA THR A 119 -31.05 1.86 -24.49
C THR A 119 -30.80 1.21 -23.12
N THR A 120 -29.70 0.48 -22.92
CA THR A 120 -29.43 -0.17 -21.61
C THR A 120 -29.20 0.84 -20.49
N VAL A 121 -28.56 2.00 -20.76
CA VAL A 121 -28.46 3.11 -19.79
C VAL A 121 -29.85 3.68 -19.48
N LEU A 122 -30.68 3.90 -20.50
CA LEU A 122 -32.04 4.43 -20.34
C LEU A 122 -32.96 3.51 -19.52
N LEU A 123 -32.83 2.19 -19.65
CA LEU A 123 -33.55 1.24 -18.80
C LEU A 123 -33.13 1.34 -17.33
N GLY A 124 -31.84 1.53 -17.03
CA GLY A 124 -31.35 1.78 -15.67
C GLY A 124 -31.95 3.05 -15.05
N ASP A 125 -32.06 4.12 -15.85
CA ASP A 125 -32.71 5.37 -15.44
C ASP A 125 -34.21 5.17 -15.15
N ILE A 126 -34.94 4.51 -16.07
CA ILE A 126 -36.39 4.27 -15.98
C ILE A 126 -36.77 3.34 -14.83
N PHE A 127 -36.00 2.29 -14.54
CA PHE A 127 -36.33 1.33 -13.49
C PHE A 127 -35.79 1.70 -12.10
N ILE A 128 -34.74 2.52 -12.00
CA ILE A 128 -34.06 2.79 -10.72
C ILE A 128 -34.04 4.28 -10.38
N PHE A 129 -33.41 5.13 -11.19
CA PHE A 129 -33.18 6.54 -10.84
C PHE A 129 -34.46 7.39 -10.83
N ILE A 130 -35.24 7.34 -11.90
CA ILE A 130 -36.48 8.12 -12.06
C ILE A 130 -37.49 7.74 -10.95
N PRO A 131 -37.76 6.44 -10.67
CA PRO A 131 -38.59 6.05 -9.54
C PRO A 131 -38.03 6.51 -8.18
N ALA A 132 -36.72 6.44 -7.96
CA ALA A 132 -36.09 6.85 -6.70
C ALA A 132 -36.32 8.34 -6.40
N ILE A 133 -36.13 9.20 -7.40
CA ILE A 133 -36.38 10.65 -7.30
C ILE A 133 -37.85 10.95 -7.01
N ILE A 134 -38.79 10.32 -7.74
CA ILE A 134 -40.23 10.51 -7.53
C ILE A 134 -40.66 10.05 -6.13
N LEU A 135 -40.18 8.87 -5.69
CA LEU A 135 -40.46 8.33 -4.36
C LEU A 135 -39.89 9.20 -3.22
N TYR A 136 -38.70 9.78 -3.41
CA TYR A 136 -38.09 10.69 -2.43
C TYR A 136 -38.96 11.93 -2.20
N TYR A 137 -39.27 12.70 -3.25
CA TYR A 137 -40.06 13.91 -3.09
C TYR A 137 -41.49 13.62 -2.61
N HIS A 138 -42.12 12.53 -3.09
CA HIS A 138 -43.43 12.09 -2.62
C HIS A 138 -43.41 11.70 -1.12
N THR A 139 -42.32 11.15 -0.62
CA THR A 139 -42.19 10.82 0.81
C THR A 139 -41.94 12.07 1.65
N CYS A 140 -41.10 13.00 1.17
CA CYS A 140 -40.90 14.31 1.79
C CYS A 140 -42.20 15.14 1.88
N ILE A 141 -43.10 15.05 0.88
CA ILE A 141 -44.47 15.60 0.96
C ILE A 141 -45.22 15.07 2.19
N ARG A 142 -45.26 13.74 2.33
CA ARG A 142 -46.03 13.06 3.38
C ARG A 142 -45.54 13.46 4.76
N LEU A 143 -44.23 13.41 4.98
CA LEU A 143 -43.61 13.78 6.26
C LEU A 143 -43.84 15.26 6.61
N GLY A 144 -43.70 16.17 5.63
CA GLY A 144 -43.99 17.60 5.84
C GLY A 144 -45.44 17.87 6.20
N ARG A 145 -46.40 17.25 5.49
CA ARG A 145 -47.84 17.37 5.76
C ARG A 145 -48.23 16.80 7.13
N VAL A 146 -47.58 15.73 7.59
CA VAL A 146 -47.77 15.18 8.95
C VAL A 146 -47.26 16.14 10.02
N GLN A 147 -46.04 16.68 9.86
CA GLN A 147 -45.48 17.65 10.81
C GLN A 147 -46.32 18.93 10.92
N GLU A 148 -46.81 19.48 9.80
CA GLU A 148 -47.76 20.60 9.83
C GLU A 148 -49.06 20.25 10.56
N GLY A 149 -49.55 19.01 10.44
CA GLY A 149 -50.76 18.53 11.12
C GLY A 149 -50.61 18.46 12.64
N GLU A 150 -49.46 18.03 13.14
CA GLU A 150 -49.17 18.03 14.59
C GLU A 150 -48.91 19.43 15.14
N ILE A 151 -48.20 20.28 14.39
CA ILE A 151 -47.98 21.69 14.75
C ILE A 151 -49.32 22.42 14.82
N LYS A 152 -50.24 22.22 13.88
CA LYS A 152 -51.59 22.83 13.93
C LYS A 152 -52.46 22.34 15.09
N LYS A 153 -52.17 21.17 15.69
CA LYS A 153 -52.81 20.71 16.93
C LYS A 153 -52.24 21.39 18.19
N ARG A 154 -50.95 21.75 18.20
CA ARG A 154 -50.32 22.52 19.29
C ARG A 154 -50.49 24.02 19.02
N LYS A 155 -51.45 24.67 19.70
CA LYS A 155 -51.75 26.11 19.59
C LYS A 155 -50.57 27.04 20.02
N GLN A 156 -49.51 27.11 19.22
CA GLN A 156 -48.49 28.16 19.31
C GLN A 156 -48.63 29.11 18.11
N LYS A 157 -48.57 30.42 18.37
CA LYS A 157 -48.53 31.43 17.32
C LYS A 157 -47.17 31.34 16.59
N PRO A 158 -47.12 31.33 15.25
CA PRO A 158 -45.85 31.38 14.54
C PRO A 158 -45.16 32.73 14.79
N SER A 159 -43.93 32.69 15.30
CA SER A 159 -43.08 33.88 15.35
C SER A 159 -42.63 34.20 13.93
N ARG A 160 -43.13 35.29 13.36
CA ARG A 160 -42.79 35.74 12.00
C ARG A 160 -41.37 36.29 11.95
N THR A 161 -40.37 35.39 11.88
CA THR A 161 -38.98 35.73 11.56
C THR A 161 -38.70 35.38 10.08
N LEU A 162 -37.87 36.18 9.40
CA LEU A 162 -37.92 36.37 7.94
C LEU A 162 -37.43 35.19 7.06
N ASN A 163 -37.29 33.97 7.60
CA ASN A 163 -36.70 32.82 6.91
C ASN A 163 -37.69 31.71 6.50
N GLU A 164 -39.00 31.86 6.76
CA GLU A 164 -40.03 30.93 6.27
C GLU A 164 -40.36 31.18 4.78
N ILE A 165 -39.36 30.99 3.90
CA ILE A 165 -39.62 30.75 2.49
C ILE A 165 -40.41 29.44 2.42
N LYS A 166 -41.68 29.52 2.03
CA LYS A 166 -42.55 28.35 1.86
C LYS A 166 -41.85 27.38 0.89
N PRO A 167 -41.62 26.10 1.29
CA PRO A 167 -40.84 25.18 0.48
C PRO A 167 -41.46 25.04 -0.91
N MET A 168 -40.60 25.04 -1.93
CA MET A 168 -41.01 24.94 -3.33
C MET A 168 -41.91 23.71 -3.54
N SER A 169 -42.94 23.80 -4.39
CA SER A 169 -43.84 22.66 -4.60
C SER A 169 -42.98 21.44 -5.02
N PRO A 170 -42.99 20.36 -4.23
CA PRO A 170 -42.10 19.22 -4.46
C PRO A 170 -42.43 18.48 -5.77
N SER A 171 -43.61 18.70 -6.36
CA SER A 171 -43.91 18.28 -7.73
C SER A 171 -43.04 19.02 -8.75
N LEU A 172 -42.85 20.33 -8.61
CA LEU A 172 -41.89 21.10 -9.41
C LEU A 172 -40.44 20.70 -9.08
N SER A 173 -40.10 20.46 -7.81
CA SER A 173 -38.75 19.98 -7.43
C SER A 173 -38.44 18.60 -8.02
N THR A 174 -39.44 17.71 -8.11
CA THR A 174 -39.33 16.41 -8.79
C THR A 174 -38.98 16.60 -10.26
N VAL A 175 -39.76 17.43 -10.98
CA VAL A 175 -39.52 17.70 -12.40
C VAL A 175 -38.14 18.34 -12.61
N LEU A 176 -37.75 19.33 -11.81
CA LEU A 176 -36.41 19.94 -11.92
C LEU A 176 -35.27 18.96 -11.63
N ALA A 177 -35.41 18.04 -10.67
CA ALA A 177 -34.38 17.03 -10.42
C ALA A 177 -34.26 16.03 -11.58
N LEU A 178 -35.38 15.65 -12.21
CA LEU A 178 -35.40 14.81 -13.40
C LEU A 178 -34.85 15.52 -14.65
N LEU A 179 -34.87 16.86 -14.68
CA LEU A 179 -34.36 17.72 -15.76
C LEU A 179 -32.91 18.21 -15.54
N TYR A 180 -32.22 17.80 -14.47
CA TYR A 180 -30.85 18.25 -14.18
C TYR A 180 -29.88 17.85 -15.31
N PRO A 181 -29.20 18.79 -16.01
CA PRO A 181 -28.39 18.46 -17.18
C PRO A 181 -27.20 17.55 -16.88
N GLY A 182 -26.57 17.66 -15.69
CA GLY A 182 -25.31 16.96 -15.41
C GLY A 182 -25.42 15.44 -15.47
N ILE A 183 -26.50 14.86 -14.92
CA ILE A 183 -26.73 13.41 -15.00
C ILE A 183 -27.13 12.98 -16.41
N ILE A 184 -27.88 13.81 -17.15
CA ILE A 184 -28.29 13.52 -18.53
C ILE A 184 -27.07 13.52 -19.46
N LEU A 185 -26.22 14.54 -19.37
CA LEU A 185 -25.03 14.72 -20.21
C LEU A 185 -23.98 13.63 -19.98
N ILE A 186 -23.75 13.22 -18.73
CA ILE A 186 -22.75 12.19 -18.43
C ILE A 186 -23.28 10.79 -18.77
N ASP A 187 -24.52 10.44 -18.38
CA ASP A 187 -25.00 9.08 -18.59
C ASP A 187 -25.46 8.85 -20.04
N HIS A 188 -26.14 9.81 -20.68
CA HIS A 188 -26.74 9.67 -22.02
C HIS A 188 -25.94 10.35 -23.14
N GLY A 189 -24.97 11.21 -22.81
CA GLY A 189 -24.02 11.81 -23.75
C GLY A 189 -22.66 11.12 -23.70
N HIS A 190 -21.87 11.37 -22.65
CA HIS A 190 -20.54 10.80 -22.45
C HIS A 190 -20.54 9.26 -22.41
N PHE A 191 -21.66 8.66 -21.96
CA PHE A 191 -21.93 7.23 -21.79
C PHE A 191 -21.41 6.65 -20.48
N GLN A 192 -22.28 6.57 -19.47
CA GLN A 192 -21.92 6.05 -18.15
C GLN A 192 -23.14 5.59 -17.35
N TYR A 193 -23.00 4.60 -16.46
CA TYR A 193 -24.10 4.05 -15.66
C TYR A 193 -24.13 4.63 -14.23
N ASN A 194 -24.19 5.95 -14.05
CA ASN A 194 -24.24 6.52 -12.69
C ASN A 194 -25.64 6.45 -12.08
N CYS A 195 -26.69 6.53 -12.91
CA CYS A 195 -28.11 6.49 -12.55
C CYS A 195 -28.47 5.30 -11.64
N VAL A 196 -27.88 4.13 -11.86
CA VAL A 196 -28.11 2.92 -11.05
C VAL A 196 -27.58 3.07 -9.62
N SER A 197 -26.30 3.47 -9.48
CA SER A 197 -25.65 3.68 -8.19
C SER A 197 -26.36 4.76 -7.37
N LEU A 198 -26.53 5.93 -8.00
CA LEU A 198 -27.13 7.10 -7.38
C LEU A 198 -28.60 6.84 -7.03
N GLY A 199 -29.33 6.14 -7.90
CA GLY A 199 -30.71 5.70 -7.66
C GLY A 199 -30.83 4.76 -6.46
N LEU A 200 -29.91 3.80 -6.30
CA LEU A 200 -29.85 2.92 -5.12
C LEU A 200 -29.53 3.70 -3.82
N ALA A 201 -28.63 4.69 -3.87
CA ALA A 201 -28.34 5.57 -2.74
C ALA A 201 -29.54 6.48 -2.36
N ILE A 202 -30.31 6.96 -3.36
CA ILE A 202 -31.57 7.68 -3.13
C ILE A 202 -32.62 6.74 -2.52
N LEU A 203 -32.79 5.51 -3.03
CA LEU A 203 -33.72 4.52 -2.45
C LEU A 203 -33.34 4.11 -1.02
N ALA A 204 -32.04 4.03 -0.72
CA ALA A 204 -31.54 3.84 0.64
C ALA A 204 -31.95 5.01 1.55
N THR A 205 -31.81 6.25 1.06
CA THR A 205 -32.30 7.46 1.75
C THR A 205 -33.82 7.41 1.95
N VAL A 206 -34.61 6.99 0.95
CA VAL A 206 -36.07 6.78 1.07
C VAL A 206 -36.42 5.71 2.11
N CYS A 207 -35.60 4.68 2.29
CA CYS A 207 -35.79 3.73 3.38
C CYS A 207 -35.52 4.35 4.76
N LEU A 208 -34.55 5.27 4.89
CA LEU A 208 -34.38 6.06 6.12
C LEU A 208 -35.55 7.02 6.37
N LEU A 209 -36.19 7.58 5.33
CA LEU A 209 -37.44 8.37 5.46
C LEU A 209 -38.60 7.58 6.08
N HIS A 210 -38.52 6.25 6.06
CA HIS A 210 -39.54 5.32 6.55
C HIS A 210 -39.07 4.52 7.77
N ASP A 211 -37.98 4.93 8.44
CA ASP A 211 -37.33 4.22 9.56
C ASP A 211 -36.93 2.75 9.25
N ARG A 212 -36.85 2.39 7.96
CA ARG A 212 -36.51 1.04 7.46
C ARG A 212 -35.00 0.84 7.38
N ASN A 213 -34.32 0.98 8.52
CA ASN A 213 -32.86 1.03 8.62
C ASN A 213 -32.15 -0.19 8.03
N ILE A 214 -32.75 -1.39 8.09
CA ILE A 214 -32.21 -2.60 7.45
C ILE A 214 -32.28 -2.49 5.93
N SER A 215 -33.43 -2.12 5.37
CA SER A 215 -33.60 -1.94 3.92
C SER A 215 -32.70 -0.82 3.38
N ALA A 216 -32.54 0.28 4.14
CA ALA A 216 -31.60 1.35 3.82
C ALA A 216 -30.14 0.84 3.79
N SER A 217 -29.74 0.04 4.78
CA SER A 217 -28.40 -0.56 4.84
C SER A 217 -28.14 -1.46 3.62
N VAL A 218 -29.10 -2.33 3.26
CA VAL A 218 -28.97 -3.22 2.10
C VAL A 218 -28.88 -2.44 0.79
N LEU A 219 -29.77 -1.46 0.57
CA LEU A 219 -29.77 -0.65 -0.67
C LEU A 219 -28.50 0.20 -0.79
N PHE A 220 -27.97 0.73 0.32
CA PHE A 220 -26.72 1.47 0.30
C PHE A 220 -25.50 0.55 0.07
N CYS A 221 -25.50 -0.66 0.63
CA CYS A 221 -24.50 -1.68 0.29
C CYS A 221 -24.57 -2.10 -1.18
N LEU A 222 -25.75 -2.14 -1.80
CA LEU A 222 -25.90 -2.39 -3.25
C LEU A 222 -25.37 -1.22 -4.08
N ALA A 223 -25.61 0.04 -3.67
CA ALA A 223 -25.02 1.22 -4.33
C ALA A 223 -23.48 1.16 -4.29
N LEU A 224 -22.89 0.94 -3.10
CA LEU A 224 -21.46 0.71 -2.90
C LEU A 224 -20.90 -0.47 -3.74
N ASN A 225 -21.70 -1.52 -3.95
CA ASN A 225 -21.32 -2.66 -4.77
C ASN A 225 -21.58 -2.46 -6.27
N TYR A 226 -22.21 -1.35 -6.67
CA TYR A 226 -22.34 -0.93 -8.06
C TYR A 226 -21.18 -0.01 -8.46
N LYS A 227 -20.89 1.03 -7.67
CA LYS A 227 -19.70 1.89 -7.80
C LYS A 227 -19.11 2.22 -6.43
N GLN A 228 -17.81 1.99 -6.26
CA GLN A 228 -17.08 2.22 -5.00
C GLN A 228 -17.07 3.70 -4.56
N MET A 229 -17.32 4.64 -5.49
CA MET A 229 -17.34 6.08 -5.21
C MET A 229 -18.49 6.51 -4.27
N GLU A 230 -19.51 5.68 -4.05
CA GLU A 230 -20.54 5.90 -3.02
C GLU A 230 -19.96 5.91 -1.59
N LEU A 231 -18.70 5.52 -1.38
CA LEU A 231 -17.99 5.74 -0.12
C LEU A 231 -18.01 7.20 0.34
N TYR A 232 -18.15 8.16 -0.59
CA TYR A 232 -18.32 9.58 -0.30
C TYR A 232 -19.57 9.86 0.57
N HIS A 233 -20.56 8.96 0.54
CA HIS A 233 -21.79 9.00 1.33
C HIS A 233 -21.76 8.09 2.57
N ALA A 234 -20.78 7.18 2.67
CA ALA A 234 -20.82 6.09 3.64
C ALA A 234 -20.70 6.56 5.10
N LEU A 235 -19.92 7.61 5.38
CA LEU A 235 -19.77 8.12 6.75
C LEU A 235 -21.08 8.71 7.31
N PRO A 236 -21.82 9.59 6.60
CA PRO A 236 -23.18 9.97 6.97
C PRO A 236 -24.14 8.79 7.18
N PHE A 237 -24.18 7.82 6.26
CA PHE A 237 -25.05 6.62 6.41
C PHE A 237 -24.70 5.82 7.66
N PHE A 238 -23.41 5.54 7.87
CA PHE A 238 -22.92 4.82 9.04
C PHE A 238 -23.26 5.53 10.35
N LEU A 239 -22.97 6.84 10.47
CA LEU A 239 -23.19 7.59 11.71
C LEU A 239 -24.68 7.78 12.02
N TYR A 240 -25.52 7.99 11.00
CA TYR A 240 -26.97 8.03 11.18
C TYR A 240 -27.49 6.67 11.69
N LEU A 241 -27.16 5.57 11.01
CA LEU A 241 -27.57 4.23 11.43
C LEU A 241 -27.05 3.86 12.82
N LEU A 242 -25.78 4.18 13.13
CA LEU A 242 -25.17 3.96 14.44
C LEU A 242 -25.89 4.73 15.55
N SER A 243 -26.26 6.00 15.31
CA SER A 243 -27.03 6.81 16.28
C SER A 243 -28.40 6.20 16.62
N THR A 244 -29.00 5.40 15.72
CA THR A 244 -30.24 4.66 15.99
C THR A 244 -30.02 3.30 16.70
N CYS A 245 -28.76 2.88 16.84
CA CYS A 245 -28.36 1.64 17.50
C CYS A 245 -27.71 1.86 18.88
N VAL A 246 -27.14 3.05 19.12
CA VAL A 246 -26.65 3.46 20.45
C VAL A 246 -27.86 3.62 21.39
N PRO A 247 -27.86 2.97 22.58
CA PRO A 247 -28.94 3.13 23.55
C PRO A 247 -29.02 4.57 24.05
N LYS A 248 -30.25 5.09 24.15
CA LYS A 248 -30.51 6.36 24.84
C LYS A 248 -30.24 6.20 26.35
N PRO A 249 -29.88 7.27 27.08
CA PRO A 249 -29.66 7.19 28.52
C PRO A 249 -30.86 6.53 29.22
N GLY A 250 -30.60 5.44 29.94
CA GLY A 250 -31.62 4.55 30.53
C GLY A 250 -31.82 3.19 29.81
N GLN A 251 -31.16 2.94 28.68
CA GLN A 251 -31.20 1.63 27.98
C GLN A 251 -29.85 0.89 28.06
N SER A 252 -29.89 -0.44 28.13
CA SER A 252 -28.70 -1.29 28.29
C SER A 252 -27.86 -1.38 27.01
N ALA A 253 -26.53 -1.32 27.16
CA ALA A 253 -25.55 -1.51 26.09
C ALA A 253 -25.71 -2.84 25.31
N LEU A 254 -26.24 -3.88 25.98
CA LEU A 254 -26.48 -5.19 25.38
C LEU A 254 -27.40 -5.12 24.13
N TRP A 255 -28.38 -4.20 24.14
CA TRP A 255 -29.30 -3.99 23.01
C TRP A 255 -28.63 -3.39 21.77
N GLY A 256 -27.54 -2.64 21.92
CA GLY A 256 -26.75 -2.12 20.79
C GLY A 256 -25.93 -3.23 20.11
N VAL A 257 -25.27 -4.07 20.93
CA VAL A 257 -24.46 -5.20 20.44
C VAL A 257 -25.29 -6.23 19.67
N LEU A 258 -26.53 -6.49 20.12
CA LEU A 258 -27.48 -7.39 19.48
C LEU A 258 -28.02 -6.89 18.12
N ARG A 259 -27.82 -5.60 17.78
CA ARG A 259 -28.13 -5.06 16.44
C ARG A 259 -26.93 -5.11 15.50
N LEU A 260 -25.72 -4.89 16.00
CA LEU A 260 -24.47 -4.90 15.20
C LEU A 260 -24.12 -6.28 14.64
N THR A 261 -24.48 -7.35 15.36
CA THR A 261 -24.05 -8.74 15.08
C THR A 261 -24.71 -9.41 13.86
N LYS A 262 -25.64 -8.77 13.15
CA LYS A 262 -26.35 -9.37 12.00
C LYS A 262 -25.75 -9.09 10.61
N ASN A 263 -24.78 -8.19 10.48
CA ASN A 263 -24.22 -7.80 9.18
C ASN A 263 -22.90 -8.53 8.88
N ARG A 264 -22.95 -9.58 8.05
CA ARG A 264 -21.77 -10.16 7.39
C ARG A 264 -21.65 -9.61 5.97
N LEU A 265 -20.65 -8.77 5.70
CA LEU A 265 -20.19 -8.53 4.33
C LEU A 265 -19.23 -9.65 3.91
N TYR A 266 -19.45 -10.22 2.73
CA TYR A 266 -18.48 -11.09 2.07
C TYR A 266 -17.69 -10.28 1.03
N GLY A 267 -16.37 -10.44 1.02
CA GLY A 267 -15.48 -9.81 0.05
C GLY A 267 -14.18 -10.57 -0.08
N SER A 268 -13.86 -11.05 -1.28
CA SER A 268 -12.61 -11.74 -1.59
C SER A 268 -11.48 -10.73 -1.80
N ARG A 269 -10.35 -10.92 -1.10
CA ARG A 269 -9.23 -9.95 -1.02
C ARG A 269 -8.72 -9.42 -2.37
N GLY A 270 -8.70 -10.25 -3.42
CA GLY A 270 -8.19 -9.83 -4.74
C GLY A 270 -9.00 -8.70 -5.41
N VAL A 271 -10.33 -8.66 -5.19
CA VAL A 271 -11.21 -7.67 -5.85
C VAL A 271 -11.02 -6.27 -5.26
N LEU A 272 -10.64 -6.16 -3.99
CA LEU A 272 -10.41 -4.88 -3.30
C LEU A 272 -9.21 -4.12 -3.88
N HIS A 273 -8.16 -4.82 -4.34
CA HIS A 273 -6.96 -4.17 -4.88
C HIS A 273 -7.21 -3.48 -6.23
N ARG A 274 -8.15 -3.97 -7.04
CA ARG A 274 -8.55 -3.31 -8.30
C ARG A 274 -9.49 -2.12 -8.04
N GLN A 275 -10.37 -2.21 -7.05
CA GLN A 275 -11.29 -1.12 -6.68
C GLN A 275 -10.58 0.12 -6.11
N PHE A 276 -9.44 -0.07 -5.44
CA PHE A 276 -8.66 0.99 -4.79
C PHE A 276 -7.19 0.97 -5.26
N PRO A 277 -6.90 1.50 -6.46
CA PRO A 277 -5.54 1.50 -7.02
C PRO A 277 -4.64 2.54 -6.33
N VAL A 278 -3.99 2.16 -5.23
CA VAL A 278 -3.13 3.02 -4.36
C VAL A 278 -1.82 3.49 -5.04
N ALA A 279 -1.68 3.37 -6.36
CA ALA A 279 -0.42 3.49 -7.09
C ALA A 279 -0.34 4.66 -8.10
N ARG A 280 -1.40 5.47 -8.24
CA ARG A 280 -1.39 6.70 -9.07
C ARG A 280 -0.84 7.91 -8.30
N GLY A 281 -0.36 8.93 -9.00
CA GLY A 281 0.20 10.16 -8.44
C GLY A 281 -0.86 11.16 -7.97
N VAL A 282 -0.41 12.35 -7.57
CA VAL A 282 -1.29 13.48 -7.26
C VAL A 282 -1.54 14.35 -8.49
N PHE A 283 -2.79 14.79 -8.68
CA PHE A 283 -3.20 15.78 -9.69
C PHE A 283 -2.64 15.47 -11.08
N GLU A 284 -3.03 14.31 -11.61
CA GLU A 284 -2.88 13.97 -13.03
C GLU A 284 -3.88 14.83 -13.83
N ASP A 285 -5.18 14.79 -13.45
CA ASP A 285 -6.26 15.55 -14.10
C ASP A 285 -6.42 17.03 -13.65
N LYS A 286 -7.02 17.85 -14.52
CA LYS A 286 -7.33 19.30 -14.32
C LYS A 286 -8.64 19.59 -13.57
N VAL A 287 -8.87 18.94 -12.44
CA VAL A 287 -10.15 19.01 -11.72
C VAL A 287 -10.28 20.25 -10.83
N ALA A 288 -11.53 20.72 -10.61
CA ALA A 288 -11.92 21.78 -9.68
C ALA A 288 -11.78 21.40 -8.18
N ASN A 289 -10.62 20.85 -7.82
CA ASN A 289 -10.21 20.46 -6.48
C ASN A 289 -9.32 21.57 -5.88
N VAL A 290 -9.43 21.84 -4.57
CA VAL A 290 -8.70 22.93 -3.88
C VAL A 290 -7.20 22.86 -4.12
N TRP A 291 -6.63 21.64 -4.13
CA TRP A 291 -5.22 21.45 -4.38
C TRP A 291 -4.80 21.85 -5.79
N CYS A 292 -5.65 21.64 -6.80
CA CYS A 292 -5.32 21.99 -8.18
C CYS A 292 -5.28 23.51 -8.38
N ALA A 293 -6.22 24.24 -7.78
CA ALA A 293 -6.20 25.71 -7.73
C ALA A 293 -4.95 26.25 -7.02
N LEU A 294 -4.65 25.75 -5.82
CA LEU A 294 -3.48 26.18 -5.04
C LEU A 294 -2.15 25.74 -5.68
N ASN A 295 -2.11 24.66 -6.46
CA ASN A 295 -0.89 24.17 -7.11
C ASN A 295 -0.37 25.15 -8.19
N VAL A 296 -1.22 26.00 -8.76
CA VAL A 296 -0.79 27.07 -9.68
C VAL A 296 0.19 28.02 -8.98
N VAL A 297 -0.05 28.31 -7.69
CA VAL A 297 0.75 29.26 -6.87
C VAL A 297 1.86 28.54 -6.09
N PHE A 298 1.53 27.46 -5.37
CA PHE A 298 2.41 26.86 -4.36
C PHE A 298 3.27 25.70 -4.88
N LYS A 299 2.90 25.09 -6.02
CA LYS A 299 3.61 24.00 -6.71
C LYS A 299 3.95 22.81 -5.79
N PHE A 300 2.92 22.16 -5.25
CA PHE A 300 3.04 21.04 -4.30
C PHE A 300 3.93 19.90 -4.80
N LYS A 301 3.86 19.54 -6.10
CA LYS A 301 4.67 18.48 -6.73
C LYS A 301 6.20 18.69 -6.61
N THR A 302 6.66 19.92 -6.34
CA THR A 302 8.09 20.24 -6.17
C THR A 302 8.53 20.34 -4.70
N ARG A 303 7.59 20.26 -3.76
CA ARG A 303 7.83 20.51 -2.31
C ARG A 303 7.48 19.32 -1.42
N PHE A 304 6.61 18.42 -1.87
CA PHE A 304 6.16 17.27 -1.11
C PHE A 304 6.15 16.02 -1.97
N ASP A 305 6.55 14.89 -1.36
CA ASP A 305 6.40 13.56 -1.97
C ASP A 305 4.92 13.13 -2.00
N ASN A 306 4.59 12.19 -2.89
CA ASN A 306 3.26 11.60 -3.03
C ASN A 306 2.71 11.06 -1.69
N TYR A 307 3.54 10.39 -0.88
CA TYR A 307 3.10 9.88 0.44
C TYR A 307 2.81 11.00 1.45
N GLN A 308 3.55 12.11 1.39
CA GLN A 308 3.29 13.29 2.22
C GLN A 308 1.99 13.97 1.80
N MET A 309 1.78 14.17 0.48
CA MET A 309 0.53 14.71 -0.07
C MET A 309 -0.67 13.83 0.29
N MET A 310 -0.57 12.50 0.17
CA MET A 310 -1.64 11.58 0.57
C MET A 310 -2.08 11.79 2.03
N ARG A 311 -1.11 11.96 2.94
CA ARG A 311 -1.40 12.23 4.36
C ARG A 311 -2.03 13.62 4.59
N ILE A 312 -1.60 14.64 3.84
CA ILE A 312 -2.17 16.00 3.90
C ILE A 312 -3.63 15.99 3.40
N CYS A 313 -3.89 15.38 2.24
CA CYS A 313 -5.23 15.23 1.67
C CYS A 313 -6.16 14.44 2.60
N LEU A 314 -5.70 13.33 3.17
CA LEU A 314 -6.45 12.54 4.13
C LEU A 314 -6.81 13.35 5.39
N PHE A 315 -5.85 14.08 5.96
CA PHE A 315 -6.09 14.91 7.14
C PHE A 315 -7.07 16.06 6.87
N ALA A 316 -6.92 16.77 5.74
CA ALA A 316 -7.82 17.84 5.34
C ALA A 316 -9.26 17.33 5.12
N THR A 317 -9.41 16.20 4.42
CA THR A 317 -10.70 15.55 4.19
C THR A 317 -11.37 15.17 5.50
N LEU A 318 -10.66 14.47 6.41
CA LEU A 318 -11.20 14.09 7.71
C LEU A 318 -11.56 15.30 8.59
N SER A 319 -10.77 16.38 8.54
CA SER A 319 -11.04 17.62 9.27
C SER A 319 -12.30 18.33 8.76
N ALA A 320 -12.55 18.34 7.44
CA ALA A 320 -13.77 18.88 6.85
C ALA A 320 -15.02 18.00 7.10
N LEU A 321 -14.83 16.69 7.25
CA LEU A 321 -15.88 15.73 7.61
C LEU A 321 -16.31 15.80 9.08
N PHE A 322 -15.37 16.09 9.98
CA PHE A 322 -15.57 15.90 11.43
C PHE A 322 -16.76 16.69 12.04
N PRO A 323 -16.96 18.00 11.78
CA PRO A 323 -18.00 18.77 12.47
C PRO A 323 -19.43 18.33 12.15
N SER A 324 -19.72 18.07 10.86
CA SER A 324 -21.04 17.60 10.41
C SER A 324 -21.30 16.15 10.85
N SER A 325 -20.26 15.31 10.83
CA SER A 325 -20.29 13.93 11.33
C SER A 325 -20.66 13.86 12.82
N VAL A 326 -20.02 14.67 13.67
CA VAL A 326 -20.28 14.72 15.11
C VAL A 326 -21.68 15.26 15.41
N ASP A 327 -22.12 16.33 14.74
CA ASP A 327 -23.48 16.88 14.96
C ASP A 327 -24.59 15.93 14.47
N LEU A 328 -24.35 15.19 13.39
CA LEU A 328 -25.27 14.14 12.90
C LEU A 328 -25.39 12.99 13.91
N PHE A 329 -24.27 12.51 14.44
CA PHE A 329 -24.25 11.41 15.40
C PHE A 329 -24.91 11.78 16.74
N LEU A 330 -24.60 12.97 17.28
CA LEU A 330 -25.15 13.44 18.56
C LEU A 330 -26.62 13.89 18.47
N ARG A 331 -27.05 14.40 17.31
CA ARG A 331 -28.38 14.99 17.11
C ARG A 331 -28.97 14.54 15.76
N PRO A 332 -29.24 13.24 15.57
CA PRO A 332 -29.69 12.70 14.30
C PRO A 332 -31.01 13.33 13.85
N ASN A 333 -30.99 13.87 12.64
CA ASN A 333 -32.12 14.51 11.99
C ASN A 333 -31.98 14.35 10.48
N LEU A 334 -33.07 14.05 9.79
CA LEU A 334 -33.08 13.82 8.34
C LEU A 334 -32.52 15.00 7.52
N ARG A 335 -32.85 16.25 7.87
CA ARG A 335 -32.33 17.42 7.13
C ARG A 335 -30.82 17.58 7.35
N LYS A 336 -30.34 17.27 8.55
CA LYS A 336 -28.90 17.18 8.85
C LYS A 336 -28.23 16.03 8.14
N PHE A 337 -28.91 14.90 7.96
CA PHE A 337 -28.39 13.76 7.20
C PHE A 337 -28.14 14.14 5.74
N VAL A 338 -29.10 14.79 5.07
CA VAL A 338 -28.91 15.30 3.70
C VAL A 338 -27.81 16.37 3.63
N LEU A 339 -27.74 17.30 4.59
CA LEU A 339 -26.64 18.27 4.68
C LEU A 339 -25.28 17.61 4.95
N ALA A 340 -25.23 16.50 5.70
CA ALA A 340 -24.02 15.73 5.95
C ALA A 340 -23.63 14.91 4.72
N LEU A 341 -24.56 14.41 3.90
CA LEU A 341 -24.27 13.84 2.58
C LEU A 341 -23.63 14.89 1.67
N ILE A 342 -24.19 16.11 1.59
CA ILE A 342 -23.59 17.23 0.85
C ILE A 342 -22.19 17.55 1.37
N ASN A 343 -22.02 17.77 2.67
CA ASN A 343 -20.72 18.10 3.26
C ASN A 343 -19.70 16.96 3.09
N SER A 344 -20.15 15.70 3.14
CA SER A 344 -19.27 14.53 2.99
C SER A 344 -18.78 14.39 1.56
N SER A 345 -19.70 14.33 0.60
CA SER A 345 -19.38 14.29 -0.83
C SER A 345 -18.51 15.48 -1.27
N LEU A 346 -18.81 16.70 -0.78
CA LEU A 346 -18.03 17.89 -1.08
C LEU A 346 -16.64 17.88 -0.41
N ALA A 347 -16.50 17.39 0.82
CA ALA A 347 -15.21 17.27 1.49
C ALA A 347 -14.28 16.28 0.74
N PHE A 348 -14.81 15.14 0.30
CA PHE A 348 -14.07 14.22 -0.56
C PHE A 348 -13.73 14.86 -1.92
N PHE A 349 -14.68 15.54 -2.58
CA PHE A 349 -14.42 16.21 -3.86
C PHE A 349 -13.38 17.35 -3.78
N LEU A 350 -13.37 18.13 -2.70
CA LEU A 350 -12.49 19.30 -2.54
C LEU A 350 -11.12 18.98 -1.95
N PHE A 351 -10.98 17.90 -1.16
CA PHE A 351 -9.76 17.61 -0.40
C PHE A 351 -9.13 16.23 -0.63
N SER A 352 -9.78 15.32 -1.37
CA SER A 352 -9.17 14.04 -1.73
C SER A 352 -7.91 14.21 -2.58
N PHE A 353 -7.02 13.23 -2.46
CA PHE A 353 -5.76 13.08 -3.20
C PHE A 353 -6.00 12.87 -4.71
N GLN A 354 -7.07 12.13 -5.05
CA GLN A 354 -7.52 11.86 -6.42
C GLN A 354 -9.02 12.08 -6.51
N VAL A 355 -9.43 12.79 -7.57
CA VAL A 355 -10.82 13.17 -7.92
C VAL A 355 -10.85 13.36 -9.44
N HIS A 356 -11.90 12.90 -10.12
CA HIS A 356 -12.14 13.17 -11.55
C HIS A 356 -13.29 14.19 -11.72
N GLU A 357 -13.37 14.93 -12.84
CA GLU A 357 -14.45 15.93 -13.08
C GLU A 357 -15.86 15.34 -12.86
N LYS A 358 -16.11 14.14 -13.41
CA LYS A 358 -17.35 13.35 -13.30
C LYS A 358 -17.82 13.13 -11.84
N SER A 359 -16.91 13.21 -10.86
CA SER A 359 -17.20 12.96 -9.44
C SER A 359 -18.10 14.03 -8.80
N ILE A 360 -18.24 15.22 -9.43
CA ILE A 360 -19.13 16.28 -8.91
C ILE A 360 -20.60 15.84 -8.83
N LEU A 361 -21.01 14.85 -9.62
CA LEU A 361 -22.34 14.24 -9.56
C LEU A 361 -22.68 13.68 -8.17
N LEU A 362 -21.67 13.16 -7.44
CA LEU A 362 -21.83 12.66 -6.08
C LEU A 362 -22.22 13.78 -5.10
N VAL A 363 -21.86 15.03 -5.39
CA VAL A 363 -22.32 16.21 -4.62
C VAL A 363 -23.66 16.72 -5.14
N ALA A 364 -23.84 16.70 -6.47
CA ALA A 364 -25.05 17.18 -7.12
C ALA A 364 -26.32 16.42 -6.68
N ILE A 365 -26.26 15.10 -6.48
CA ILE A 365 -27.42 14.31 -6.04
C ILE A 365 -27.89 14.70 -4.63
N PRO A 366 -27.06 14.71 -3.57
CA PRO A 366 -27.45 15.27 -2.26
C PRO A 366 -27.97 16.71 -2.32
N VAL A 367 -27.41 17.55 -3.20
CA VAL A 367 -27.91 18.94 -3.42
C VAL A 367 -29.32 18.93 -4.05
N LEU A 368 -29.61 18.05 -5.01
CA LEU A 368 -30.97 17.83 -5.51
C LEU A 368 -31.92 17.36 -4.41
N LEU A 369 -31.50 16.41 -3.55
CA LEU A 369 -32.31 15.96 -2.41
C LEU A 369 -32.62 17.10 -1.42
N TYR A 370 -31.80 18.16 -1.37
CA TYR A 370 -32.02 19.34 -0.54
C TYR A 370 -32.79 20.49 -1.23
N PHE A 371 -33.02 20.40 -2.55
CA PHE A 371 -33.59 21.46 -3.40
C PHE A 371 -34.89 22.13 -2.87
N PRO A 372 -35.86 21.42 -2.25
CA PRO A 372 -37.09 22.06 -1.74
C PRO A 372 -36.85 23.04 -0.59
N TYR A 373 -35.72 22.93 0.12
CA TYR A 373 -35.38 23.75 1.28
C TYR A 373 -34.54 24.99 0.93
N ALA A 374 -33.75 24.95 -0.16
CA ALA A 374 -32.87 26.05 -0.56
C ALA A 374 -32.73 26.15 -2.11
N PRO A 375 -33.83 26.33 -2.87
CA PRO A 375 -33.85 26.10 -4.31
C PRO A 375 -32.87 26.98 -5.10
N PHE A 376 -32.69 28.26 -4.73
CA PHE A 376 -31.73 29.15 -5.40
C PHE A 376 -30.28 28.73 -5.23
N VAL A 377 -29.88 28.34 -4.01
CA VAL A 377 -28.50 27.90 -3.71
C VAL A 377 -28.21 26.56 -4.39
N CYS A 378 -29.18 25.65 -4.37
CA CYS A 378 -29.06 24.36 -5.04
C CYS A 378 -28.97 24.55 -6.56
N PHE A 379 -29.84 25.36 -7.16
CA PHE A 379 -29.80 25.69 -8.58
C PHE A 379 -28.46 26.33 -9.02
N TRP A 380 -27.94 27.30 -8.26
CA TRP A 380 -26.62 27.89 -8.53
C TRP A 380 -25.51 26.84 -8.54
N PHE A 381 -25.42 26.01 -7.49
CA PHE A 381 -24.44 24.94 -7.41
C PHE A 381 -24.59 23.94 -8.57
N LEU A 382 -25.83 23.59 -8.94
CA LEU A 382 -26.10 22.64 -10.03
C LEU A 382 -25.68 23.21 -11.39
N CYS A 383 -25.93 24.49 -11.67
CA CYS A 383 -25.41 25.17 -12.86
C CYS A 383 -23.87 25.21 -12.88
N VAL A 384 -23.22 25.52 -11.75
CA VAL A 384 -21.75 25.49 -11.64
C VAL A 384 -21.20 24.06 -11.82
N SER A 385 -21.89 23.02 -11.33
CA SER A 385 -21.47 21.63 -11.50
C SER A 385 -21.51 21.16 -12.96
N VAL A 386 -22.50 21.62 -13.74
CA VAL A 386 -22.55 21.36 -15.20
C VAL A 386 -21.41 22.12 -15.88
N PHE A 387 -21.18 23.39 -15.51
CA PHE A 387 -20.07 24.16 -16.04
C PHE A 387 -18.71 23.50 -15.76
N SER A 388 -18.49 22.92 -14.57
CA SER A 388 -17.23 22.25 -14.23
C SER A 388 -16.94 20.95 -15.02
N MET A 389 -17.95 20.35 -15.68
CA MET A 389 -17.78 19.19 -16.57
C MET A 389 -17.72 19.57 -18.07
N THR A 390 -17.79 20.87 -18.39
CA THR A 390 -17.71 21.38 -19.77
C THR A 390 -16.43 20.97 -20.52
N PRO A 391 -15.21 20.91 -19.91
CA PRO A 391 -14.01 20.49 -20.63
C PRO A 391 -14.14 19.08 -21.22
N LEU A 392 -14.50 18.10 -20.39
CA LEU A 392 -14.76 16.72 -20.81
C LEU A 392 -15.85 16.66 -21.89
N LEU A 393 -17.01 17.27 -21.64
CA LEU A 393 -18.15 17.21 -22.55
C LEU A 393 -17.88 17.90 -23.91
N PHE A 394 -16.95 18.85 -23.97
CA PHE A 394 -16.52 19.44 -25.25
C PHE A 394 -15.53 18.52 -26.00
N LYS A 395 -14.71 17.72 -25.30
CA LYS A 395 -13.85 16.68 -25.90
C LYS A 395 -14.70 15.63 -26.62
N ASP A 396 -15.82 15.22 -26.02
CA ASP A 396 -16.80 14.28 -26.61
C ASP A 396 -17.75 14.95 -27.64
N GLN A 397 -17.47 16.18 -28.10
CA GLN A 397 -18.29 16.96 -29.04
C GLN A 397 -19.76 17.26 -28.59
N LEU A 398 -20.08 17.10 -27.31
CA LEU A 398 -21.44 17.29 -26.76
C LEU A 398 -21.85 18.77 -26.59
N ALA A 399 -21.09 19.74 -27.12
CA ALA A 399 -21.27 21.17 -26.87
C ALA A 399 -22.70 21.69 -27.13
N VAL A 400 -23.36 21.20 -28.19
CA VAL A 400 -24.76 21.54 -28.51
C VAL A 400 -25.72 21.04 -27.42
N ALA A 401 -25.54 19.80 -26.96
CA ALA A 401 -26.36 19.21 -25.88
C ALA A 401 -26.14 19.95 -24.55
N VAL A 402 -24.89 20.30 -24.23
CA VAL A 402 -24.54 21.10 -23.03
C VAL A 402 -25.29 22.43 -23.02
N ILE A 403 -25.23 23.18 -24.13
CA ILE A 403 -25.89 24.49 -24.26
C ILE A 403 -27.41 24.33 -24.20
N ALA A 404 -27.97 23.40 -24.98
CA ALA A 404 -29.41 23.20 -25.06
C ALA A 404 -30.04 22.78 -23.72
N LEU A 405 -29.47 21.76 -23.05
CA LEU A 405 -29.97 21.29 -21.76
C LEU A 405 -29.77 22.32 -20.65
N SER A 406 -28.65 23.05 -20.64
CA SER A 406 -28.41 24.11 -19.65
C SER A 406 -29.39 25.27 -19.82
N ALA A 407 -29.62 25.74 -21.05
CA ALA A 407 -30.63 26.76 -21.33
C ALA A 407 -32.04 26.28 -20.95
N PHE A 408 -32.40 25.04 -21.29
CA PHE A 408 -33.68 24.44 -20.93
C PHE A 408 -33.88 24.33 -19.42
N TYR A 409 -32.84 23.98 -18.67
CA TYR A 409 -32.86 23.90 -17.21
C TYR A 409 -33.02 25.27 -16.55
N VAL A 410 -32.30 26.29 -17.03
CA VAL A 410 -32.44 27.69 -16.57
C VAL A 410 -33.86 28.22 -16.81
N VAL A 411 -34.42 27.97 -18.00
CA VAL A 411 -35.81 28.36 -18.34
C VAL A 411 -36.82 27.59 -17.46
N SER A 412 -36.63 26.28 -17.29
CA SER A 412 -37.49 25.44 -16.45
C SER A 412 -37.49 25.90 -14.99
N PHE A 413 -36.32 26.28 -14.45
CA PHE A 413 -36.22 26.85 -13.10
C PHE A 413 -36.95 28.19 -13.00
N ARG A 414 -36.73 29.12 -13.93
CA ARG A 414 -37.43 30.42 -13.98
C ARG A 414 -38.95 30.23 -13.98
N VAL A 415 -39.48 29.38 -14.85
CA VAL A 415 -40.92 29.10 -14.96
C VAL A 415 -41.46 28.46 -13.67
N SER A 416 -40.70 27.55 -13.05
CA SER A 416 -41.09 26.90 -11.80
C SER A 416 -41.12 27.85 -10.60
N ILE A 417 -40.16 28.77 -10.51
CA ILE A 417 -40.14 29.82 -9.47
C ILE A 417 -41.30 30.80 -9.68
N GLU A 418 -41.52 31.28 -10.91
CA GLU A 418 -42.63 32.18 -11.23
C GLU A 418 -44.00 31.54 -10.93
N HIS A 419 -44.17 30.25 -11.23
CA HIS A 419 -45.38 29.51 -10.89
C HIS A 419 -45.56 29.36 -9.36
N ALA A 420 -44.52 28.95 -8.64
CA ALA A 420 -44.56 28.82 -7.19
C ALA A 420 -44.87 30.17 -6.50
N TYR A 421 -44.33 31.26 -7.02
CA TYR A 421 -44.59 32.62 -6.57
C TYR A 421 -46.04 33.04 -6.83
N ARG A 422 -46.57 32.84 -8.05
CA ARG A 422 -47.98 33.07 -8.38
C ARG A 422 -48.92 32.27 -7.47
N SER A 423 -48.59 31.01 -7.18
CA SER A 423 -49.37 30.15 -6.29
C SER A 423 -49.31 30.56 -4.80
N SER A 424 -48.36 31.38 -4.37
CA SER A 424 -48.22 31.79 -2.96
C SER A 424 -49.04 33.04 -2.60
N LEU A 425 -49.75 33.64 -3.56
CA LEU A 425 -50.41 34.94 -3.40
C LEU A 425 -51.82 34.83 -2.81
N ASN A 426 -51.85 34.53 -1.51
CA ASN A 426 -52.98 34.80 -0.61
C ASN A 426 -52.45 35.35 0.75
N ALA A 427 -51.55 36.33 0.66
CA ALA A 427 -51.05 37.15 1.78
C ALA A 427 -50.52 38.50 1.25
N GLN A 428 -50.58 39.55 2.06
CA GLN A 428 -50.45 40.93 1.60
C GLN A 428 -49.02 41.42 1.34
N GLU A 429 -48.81 41.88 0.09
CA GLU A 429 -48.14 43.12 -0.33
C GLU A 429 -46.66 43.34 0.02
N GLY A 430 -46.20 43.20 1.27
CA GLY A 430 -44.88 43.70 1.70
C GLY A 430 -43.66 43.10 0.99
N LEU A 431 -43.58 41.78 0.84
CA LEU A 431 -42.47 41.12 0.14
C LEU A 431 -42.61 41.18 -1.39
N ARG A 432 -43.79 41.54 -1.89
CA ARG A 432 -44.15 41.38 -3.31
C ARG A 432 -43.45 42.42 -4.18
N GLU A 433 -43.32 43.64 -3.68
CA GLU A 433 -42.61 44.72 -4.35
C GLU A 433 -41.09 44.54 -4.29
N TYR A 434 -40.54 44.01 -3.19
CA TYR A 434 -39.09 43.80 -3.05
C TYR A 434 -38.54 42.82 -4.08
N TYR A 435 -39.12 41.62 -4.19
CA TYR A 435 -38.65 40.64 -5.18
C TYR A 435 -39.00 41.04 -6.61
N ARG A 436 -40.13 41.72 -6.83
CA ARG A 436 -40.50 42.25 -8.15
C ARG A 436 -39.55 43.37 -8.59
N SER A 437 -39.17 44.27 -7.68
CA SER A 437 -38.13 45.26 -7.93
C SER A 437 -36.80 44.58 -8.24
N LEU A 438 -36.32 43.65 -7.41
CA LEU A 438 -35.03 43.00 -7.62
C LEU A 438 -34.94 42.26 -8.97
N PHE A 439 -36.01 41.57 -9.38
CA PHE A 439 -36.05 40.87 -10.68
C PHE A 439 -36.26 41.78 -11.89
N HIS A 440 -37.12 42.80 -11.82
CA HIS A 440 -37.25 43.76 -12.94
C HIS A 440 -35.98 44.61 -13.07
N THR A 441 -35.35 45.07 -11.98
CA THR A 441 -34.07 45.81 -12.03
C THR A 441 -32.91 44.98 -12.61
N LEU A 442 -33.04 43.65 -12.70
CA LEU A 442 -32.07 42.75 -13.35
C LEU A 442 -32.43 42.38 -14.80
N LEU A 443 -33.62 42.71 -15.33
CA LEU A 443 -34.08 42.24 -16.65
C LEU A 443 -34.86 43.27 -17.50
N ASP A 444 -35.45 44.31 -16.92
CA ASP A 444 -36.08 45.43 -17.62
C ASP A 444 -35.32 46.73 -17.32
N ILE A 445 -34.67 47.30 -18.34
CA ILE A 445 -33.96 48.59 -18.23
C ILE A 445 -34.95 49.72 -18.54
N GLU A 446 -35.84 50.01 -17.59
CA GLU A 446 -36.49 51.33 -17.49
C GLU A 446 -36.09 52.04 -16.19
N TYR A 447 -35.66 53.28 -16.32
CA TYR A 447 -34.69 53.89 -15.40
C TYR A 447 -35.33 54.99 -14.54
N ASN A 448 -35.70 54.65 -13.31
CA ASN A 448 -36.24 55.61 -12.33
C ASN A 448 -35.27 55.82 -11.14
N LYS A 449 -34.66 57.01 -11.09
CA LYS A 449 -33.58 57.37 -10.14
C LYS A 449 -34.00 57.39 -8.66
N ASP A 450 -35.23 57.77 -8.35
CA ASP A 450 -35.62 58.05 -6.97
C ASP A 450 -35.87 56.79 -6.14
N ILE A 451 -36.32 55.70 -6.79
CA ILE A 451 -36.45 54.38 -6.16
C ILE A 451 -35.08 53.91 -5.65
N VAL A 452 -34.05 53.95 -6.50
CA VAL A 452 -32.67 53.52 -6.15
C VAL A 452 -32.15 54.29 -4.92
N LYS A 453 -32.39 55.60 -4.87
CA LYS A 453 -31.95 56.49 -3.78
C LYS A 453 -32.74 56.32 -2.47
N MET A 454 -33.89 55.65 -2.51
CA MET A 454 -34.66 55.24 -1.33
C MET A 454 -34.27 53.83 -0.87
N THR A 455 -34.19 52.87 -1.80
CA THR A 455 -33.76 51.49 -1.54
C THR A 455 -32.36 51.45 -0.91
N TYR A 456 -31.38 52.20 -1.44
CA TYR A 456 -30.03 52.30 -0.88
C TYR A 456 -30.03 52.71 0.61
N ARG A 457 -30.86 53.69 0.98
CA ARG A 457 -30.95 54.20 2.37
C ARG A 457 -31.67 53.23 3.33
N GLN A 458 -32.52 52.35 2.83
CA GLN A 458 -33.08 51.25 3.63
C GLN A 458 -32.09 50.07 3.72
N LEU A 459 -31.40 49.72 2.63
CA LEU A 459 -30.52 48.57 2.56
C LEU A 459 -29.28 48.73 3.46
N VAL A 460 -28.66 49.91 3.50
CA VAL A 460 -27.54 50.23 4.41
C VAL A 460 -27.94 50.17 5.89
N LYS A 461 -29.23 50.35 6.22
CA LYS A 461 -29.75 50.21 7.60
C LYS A 461 -30.17 48.78 7.97
N ASN A 462 -30.27 47.87 7.00
CA ASN A 462 -30.81 46.53 7.23
C ASN A 462 -29.78 45.46 6.82
N TYR A 463 -28.99 45.02 7.80
CA TYR A 463 -27.85 44.11 7.61
C TYR A 463 -28.22 42.84 6.84
N ASP A 464 -29.38 42.24 7.10
CA ASP A 464 -29.83 41.03 6.41
C ASP A 464 -30.21 41.30 4.95
N ALA A 465 -30.73 42.48 4.62
CA ALA A 465 -30.98 42.88 3.24
C ALA A 465 -29.68 43.14 2.45
N LEU A 466 -28.67 43.76 3.08
CA LEU A 466 -27.34 43.93 2.51
C LEU A 466 -26.65 42.58 2.27
N ARG A 467 -26.68 41.68 3.28
CA ARG A 467 -26.16 40.31 3.17
C ARG A 467 -26.85 39.52 2.05
N THR A 468 -28.17 39.64 1.94
CA THR A 468 -28.97 38.98 0.90
C THR A 468 -28.61 39.52 -0.49
N LEU A 469 -28.46 40.84 -0.65
CA LEU A 469 -28.05 41.44 -1.92
C LEU A 469 -26.65 40.97 -2.32
N LEU A 470 -25.67 41.04 -1.42
CA LEU A 470 -24.29 40.59 -1.67
C LEU A 470 -24.24 39.12 -2.13
N PHE A 471 -25.01 38.23 -1.48
CA PHE A 471 -25.11 36.83 -1.87
C PHE A 471 -25.66 36.66 -3.30
N HIS A 472 -26.74 37.37 -3.66
CA HIS A 472 -27.32 37.30 -5.00
C HIS A 472 -26.41 37.91 -6.07
N SER A 473 -25.67 38.98 -5.74
CA SER A 473 -24.66 39.57 -6.64
C SER A 473 -23.50 38.60 -6.92
N VAL A 474 -22.97 37.93 -5.89
CA VAL A 474 -21.91 36.90 -6.06
C VAL A 474 -22.42 35.72 -6.90
N MET A 475 -23.63 35.24 -6.64
CA MET A 475 -24.28 34.20 -7.43
C MET A 475 -24.44 34.61 -8.91
N PHE A 476 -24.88 35.85 -9.17
CA PHE A 476 -25.05 36.36 -10.53
C PHE A 476 -23.72 36.53 -11.27
N VAL A 477 -22.70 37.11 -10.62
CA VAL A 477 -21.36 37.28 -11.19
C VAL A 477 -20.71 35.92 -11.47
N SER A 478 -20.88 34.93 -10.58
CA SER A 478 -20.43 33.55 -10.80
C SER A 478 -21.08 32.92 -12.04
N LEU A 479 -22.40 33.01 -12.19
CA LEU A 479 -23.11 32.46 -13.34
C LEU A 479 -22.78 33.19 -14.65
N LEU A 480 -22.63 34.51 -14.61
CA LEU A 480 -22.16 35.31 -15.75
C LEU A 480 -20.73 34.94 -16.14
N GLY A 481 -19.84 34.72 -15.16
CA GLY A 481 -18.47 34.24 -15.36
C GLY A 481 -18.42 32.87 -16.06
N CYS A 482 -19.31 31.95 -15.68
CA CYS A 482 -19.47 30.65 -16.34
C CYS A 482 -19.88 30.82 -17.82
N VAL A 483 -20.87 31.66 -18.11
CA VAL A 483 -21.33 31.93 -19.48
C VAL A 483 -20.22 32.56 -20.33
N VAL A 484 -19.54 33.58 -19.80
CA VAL A 484 -18.45 34.27 -20.51
C VAL A 484 -17.27 33.33 -20.80
N LEU A 485 -16.83 32.51 -19.84
CA LEU A 485 -15.79 31.50 -20.08
C LEU A 485 -16.25 30.32 -20.95
N GLY A 486 -17.55 30.06 -21.04
CA GLY A 486 -18.14 29.13 -22.00
C GLY A 486 -17.99 29.65 -23.43
N VAL A 487 -18.41 30.89 -23.66
CA VAL A 487 -18.33 31.55 -24.97
C VAL A 487 -16.89 31.79 -25.41
N LEU A 488 -16.02 32.32 -24.54
CA LEU A 488 -14.63 32.62 -24.90
C LEU A 488 -13.87 31.36 -25.35
N ALA A 489 -14.09 30.21 -24.71
CA ALA A 489 -13.43 28.95 -25.08
C ALA A 489 -14.04 28.25 -26.31
N LEU A 490 -15.15 28.76 -26.85
CA LEU A 490 -15.72 28.33 -28.15
C LEU A 490 -15.38 29.32 -29.29
N ALA A 491 -14.98 30.55 -28.94
CA ALA A 491 -14.78 31.65 -29.90
C ALA A 491 -13.30 32.07 -30.06
N LEU A 492 -12.40 31.65 -29.18
CA LEU A 492 -10.98 32.01 -29.19
C LEU A 492 -10.10 30.79 -28.92
N GLU A 493 -9.01 30.67 -29.67
CA GLU A 493 -7.94 29.71 -29.39
C GLU A 493 -7.12 30.16 -28.15
N PRO A 494 -6.62 29.21 -27.32
CA PRO A 494 -5.79 29.56 -26.18
C PRO A 494 -4.45 30.17 -26.66
N PRO A 495 -3.91 31.19 -25.96
CA PRO A 495 -2.64 31.79 -26.36
C PRO A 495 -1.52 30.75 -26.41
N ALA A 496 -0.70 30.70 -27.47
CA ALA A 496 0.40 29.73 -27.63
C ALA A 496 1.49 29.78 -26.51
N ARG A 497 1.42 30.77 -25.61
CA ARG A 497 2.22 30.80 -24.37
C ARG A 497 1.63 29.92 -23.25
N TYR A 498 0.33 29.66 -23.24
CA TYR A 498 -0.41 28.93 -22.21
C TYR A 498 -1.55 28.10 -22.89
N PRO A 499 -1.28 26.92 -23.46
CA PRO A 499 -2.30 26.13 -24.17
C PRO A 499 -3.47 25.75 -23.24
N ASP A 500 -3.18 25.36 -22.00
CA ASP A 500 -4.19 24.96 -21.01
C ASP A 500 -4.89 26.13 -20.32
N LEU A 501 -4.80 27.37 -20.85
CA LEU A 501 -5.25 28.56 -20.13
C LEU A 501 -6.76 28.54 -19.82
N TYR A 502 -7.61 28.08 -20.75
CA TYR A 502 -9.05 28.04 -20.49
C TYR A 502 -9.44 26.96 -19.46
N PRO A 503 -8.93 25.72 -19.49
CA PRO A 503 -8.98 24.80 -18.35
C PRO A 503 -8.45 25.42 -17.04
N LEU A 504 -7.28 26.07 -17.07
CA LEU A 504 -6.63 26.68 -15.90
C LEU A 504 -7.28 27.97 -15.38
N ILE A 505 -8.23 28.58 -16.10
CA ILE A 505 -9.06 29.69 -15.60
C ILE A 505 -10.43 29.20 -15.09
N ARG A 506 -10.90 28.03 -15.54
CA ARG A 506 -12.11 27.38 -15.01
C ARG A 506 -11.93 26.85 -13.58
N ILE A 507 -10.72 26.44 -13.21
CA ILE A 507 -10.39 25.97 -11.84
C ILE A 507 -10.39 27.11 -10.80
N PRO A 508 -9.76 28.29 -11.03
CA PRO A 508 -9.67 29.35 -10.03
C PRO A 508 -10.87 30.31 -10.01
N GLN A 509 -11.93 30.10 -10.81
CA GLN A 509 -13.16 30.91 -10.70
C GLN A 509 -13.92 30.74 -9.36
N GLN A 510 -13.33 30.03 -8.39
CA GLN A 510 -13.77 29.96 -7.00
C GLN A 510 -12.88 30.76 -6.02
N PHE A 511 -11.64 31.16 -6.37
CA PHE A 511 -10.73 31.96 -5.53
C PHE A 511 -9.75 32.81 -6.35
N GLU A 512 -9.60 34.09 -6.01
CA GLU A 512 -9.01 35.13 -6.89
C GLU A 512 -7.48 35.09 -7.10
N ASP A 513 -7.10 35.64 -8.27
CA ASP A 513 -5.82 36.24 -8.70
C ASP A 513 -4.54 35.38 -8.72
N VAL A 514 -4.13 34.96 -9.92
CA VAL A 514 -2.78 34.42 -10.22
C VAL A 514 -2.31 34.88 -11.60
N ARG A 515 -1.05 35.32 -11.72
CA ARG A 515 -0.41 35.63 -13.02
C ARG A 515 0.73 34.64 -13.31
N ASN A 516 0.78 34.17 -14.56
CA ASN A 516 1.87 33.41 -15.20
C ASN A 516 2.28 32.08 -14.52
N ILE A 517 2.20 30.98 -15.28
CA ILE A 517 3.26 29.94 -15.36
C ILE A 517 2.97 29.03 -16.57
N LYS A 518 4.02 28.59 -17.27
CA LYS A 518 3.96 27.53 -18.29
C LYS A 518 4.21 26.18 -17.62
N GLU A 519 3.37 25.19 -17.88
CA GLU A 519 3.66 23.79 -17.54
C GLU A 519 2.83 22.89 -18.46
N VAL A 520 3.46 21.88 -19.08
CA VAL A 520 2.82 20.93 -20.00
C VAL A 520 2.04 19.89 -19.20
N VAL A 521 0.97 19.35 -19.79
CA VAL A 521 0.04 18.40 -19.18
C VAL A 521 0.19 17.04 -19.85
N ASP A 522 0.05 15.99 -19.06
CA ASP A 522 0.01 14.60 -19.53
C ASP A 522 -1.46 14.18 -19.67
N GLU A 523 -1.87 13.68 -20.83
CA GLU A 523 -3.28 13.41 -21.15
C GLU A 523 -3.60 11.90 -20.99
N SER A 524 -4.23 11.52 -19.88
CA SER A 524 -4.76 10.16 -19.70
C SER A 524 -6.14 10.17 -19.04
N ASP A 525 -7.19 9.92 -19.84
CA ASP A 525 -8.59 10.01 -19.39
C ASP A 525 -8.98 8.84 -18.45
N GLY A 526 -8.60 8.94 -17.18
CA GLY A 526 -9.19 8.21 -16.05
C GLY A 526 -8.93 6.70 -15.91
N CYS A 527 -8.71 5.95 -17.00
CA CYS A 527 -8.89 4.49 -17.01
C CYS A 527 -7.65 3.67 -17.40
N GLY A 528 -7.11 2.94 -16.41
CA GLY A 528 -6.41 1.67 -16.59
C GLY A 528 -4.99 1.66 -17.16
N GLY A 529 -4.77 2.25 -18.34
CA GLY A 529 -3.57 2.03 -19.15
C GLY A 529 -2.47 3.08 -19.00
N LYS A 530 -1.25 2.66 -18.65
CA LYS A 530 -0.03 3.43 -18.96
C LYS A 530 0.25 3.29 -20.47
N PHE A 531 0.29 4.40 -21.21
CA PHE A 531 0.75 4.40 -22.61
C PHE A 531 1.86 5.43 -22.83
N SER A 532 2.88 5.04 -23.61
CA SER A 532 3.94 5.94 -24.06
C SER A 532 3.57 6.53 -25.42
N CYS A 533 3.56 7.86 -25.54
CA CYS A 533 3.29 8.52 -26.82
C CYS A 533 4.48 8.33 -27.79
N VAL A 534 4.23 7.68 -28.93
CA VAL A 534 5.18 7.61 -30.05
C VAL A 534 4.96 8.81 -30.95
N ILE A 535 5.83 9.80 -30.88
CA ILE A 535 5.75 11.02 -31.72
C ILE A 535 6.16 10.69 -33.15
N VAL A 536 5.18 10.38 -34.01
CA VAL A 536 5.36 10.35 -35.46
C VAL A 536 5.27 11.79 -35.98
N SER A 537 6.38 12.36 -36.44
CA SER A 537 6.42 13.71 -37.00
C SER A 537 6.51 13.67 -38.53
N GLU A 538 5.65 14.41 -39.23
CA GLU A 538 5.60 14.51 -40.70
C GLU A 538 6.88 15.04 -41.37
N LYS A 539 7.89 15.47 -40.59
CA LYS A 539 9.14 16.04 -41.12
C LYS A 539 10.15 15.03 -41.65
N PHE A 540 9.93 13.73 -41.49
CA PHE A 540 10.72 12.70 -42.16
C PHE A 540 9.85 11.90 -43.13
N LYS A 541 9.99 12.19 -44.43
CA LYS A 541 9.62 11.23 -45.48
C LYS A 541 10.49 10.00 -45.30
N GLY A 542 9.88 8.81 -45.33
CA GLY A 542 10.48 7.60 -44.79
C GLY A 542 11.75 7.13 -45.50
N GLU A 543 12.89 7.30 -44.84
CA GLU A 543 14.12 6.52 -45.05
C GLU A 543 14.66 6.08 -43.68
N THR A 544 15.10 4.83 -43.57
CA THR A 544 15.73 4.29 -42.36
C THR A 544 17.20 4.66 -42.31
N VAL A 545 17.55 5.70 -41.54
CA VAL A 545 18.94 6.14 -41.35
C VAL A 545 19.45 5.70 -39.98
N ALA A 546 20.36 4.73 -39.97
CA ALA A 546 21.21 4.47 -38.81
C ALA A 546 22.28 5.58 -38.73
N ALA A 547 22.43 6.20 -37.57
CA ALA A 547 23.42 7.26 -37.34
C ALA A 547 24.12 7.05 -35.99
N GLU A 548 25.33 6.48 -36.02
CA GLU A 548 26.25 6.55 -34.88
C GLU A 548 26.76 7.99 -34.71
N ALA A 549 26.93 8.42 -33.46
CA ALA A 549 27.46 9.75 -33.14
C ALA A 549 28.52 9.68 -32.02
N GLN A 550 29.62 8.97 -32.26
CA GLN A 550 30.82 9.10 -31.44
C GLN A 550 31.60 10.38 -31.81
N ALA A 551 31.72 11.32 -30.88
CA ALA A 551 32.71 12.40 -30.93
C ALA A 551 33.11 12.80 -29.51
N GLY A 552 34.20 12.25 -28.99
CA GLY A 552 34.52 12.37 -27.56
C GLY A 552 35.90 11.88 -27.13
N GLN A 553 36.95 12.08 -27.94
CA GLN A 553 38.33 11.84 -27.51
C GLN A 553 39.13 13.13 -27.39
N PHE A 554 39.74 13.35 -26.23
CA PHE A 554 40.97 14.12 -26.09
C PHE A 554 41.98 13.32 -25.25
N ARG A 555 43.26 13.42 -25.59
CA ARG A 555 44.33 12.57 -25.04
C ARG A 555 44.74 12.97 -23.63
N ALA A 556 45.00 11.97 -22.80
CA ALA A 556 46.05 12.01 -21.79
C ALA A 556 46.82 10.67 -21.87
N ALA A 557 48.16 10.72 -21.91
CA ALA A 557 49.00 9.55 -22.15
C ALA A 557 49.90 9.22 -20.95
N ARG A 558 49.99 7.93 -20.65
CA ARG A 558 51.16 7.24 -20.06
C ARG A 558 50.90 5.74 -20.17
N GLY A 559 51.93 4.97 -20.52
CA GLY A 559 51.82 3.51 -20.68
C GLY A 559 53.02 2.80 -20.05
N ALA A 560 52.91 1.48 -19.99
CA ALA A 560 54.03 0.54 -19.83
C ALA A 560 53.54 -0.83 -20.34
N GLU A 561 54.22 -1.41 -21.32
CA GLU A 561 54.04 -2.81 -21.72
C GLU A 561 54.99 -3.70 -20.91
N VAL A 562 54.56 -4.92 -20.57
CA VAL A 562 55.45 -6.03 -20.20
C VAL A 562 54.93 -7.33 -20.83
N ASP A 563 55.87 -8.13 -21.32
CA ASP A 563 55.73 -9.33 -22.15
C ASP A 563 55.04 -10.52 -21.45
N PRO A 564 54.09 -11.24 -22.10
CA PRO A 564 53.46 -12.45 -21.55
C PRO A 564 54.18 -13.75 -21.96
N ARG A 565 55.00 -14.33 -21.06
CA ARG A 565 55.44 -15.75 -21.12
C ARG A 565 55.98 -16.26 -19.78
N LEU A 566 55.42 -17.37 -19.30
CA LEU A 566 56.14 -18.57 -18.85
C LEU A 566 55.16 -19.67 -18.39
N LEU A 567 55.44 -20.89 -18.86
CA LEU A 567 55.15 -22.25 -18.34
C LEU A 567 54.33 -22.35 -17.03
N ALA A 568 53.24 -23.13 -16.89
CA ALA A 568 52.84 -24.42 -17.47
C ALA A 568 53.70 -25.64 -17.03
N GLU A 569 53.05 -26.82 -16.91
CA GLU A 569 53.57 -28.11 -16.43
C GLU A 569 53.87 -28.20 -14.90
N ASP A 570 53.54 -29.29 -14.18
CA ASP A 570 52.24 -30.03 -14.15
C ASP A 570 51.87 -30.31 -12.65
N PHE A 571 51.71 -31.49 -12.02
CA PHE A 571 51.73 -32.91 -12.40
C PHE A 571 50.54 -33.66 -11.75
N HIS A 572 50.27 -34.88 -12.21
CA HIS A 572 49.20 -35.80 -11.76
C HIS A 572 49.32 -36.17 -10.26
N SER A 573 48.38 -36.86 -9.57
CA SER A 573 47.31 -37.81 -9.91
C SER A 573 46.35 -37.94 -8.69
N GLY A 574 45.21 -38.66 -8.66
CA GLY A 574 44.50 -39.50 -9.64
C GLY A 574 43.93 -40.77 -8.97
N ALA A 575 42.60 -40.97 -9.03
CA ALA A 575 41.80 -42.00 -8.33
C ALA A 575 41.85 -41.91 -6.77
N VAL A 576 40.75 -41.78 -6.00
CA VAL A 576 39.40 -42.40 -6.03
C VAL A 576 39.41 -43.88 -5.67
N GLY A 577 39.12 -44.18 -4.39
CA GLY A 577 38.78 -45.50 -3.89
C GLY A 577 37.90 -45.39 -2.66
N ARG A 578 36.65 -45.90 -2.72
CA ARG A 578 35.77 -46.02 -1.55
C ARG A 578 36.12 -47.29 -0.78
N ALA A 579 36.30 -47.16 0.54
CA ALA A 579 36.16 -48.26 1.49
C ALA A 579 35.57 -47.70 2.79
N GLU A 580 34.61 -48.41 3.37
CA GLU A 580 34.10 -48.10 4.71
C GLU A 580 35.12 -48.58 5.76
N THR A 581 35.21 -47.88 6.90
CA THR A 581 35.92 -48.43 8.07
C THR A 581 35.13 -48.20 9.35
N ARG A 582 34.60 -49.29 9.90
CA ARG A 582 34.15 -49.41 11.28
C ARG A 582 35.38 -49.62 12.18
N TRP A 583 35.16 -49.67 13.50
CA TRP A 583 36.06 -50.13 14.57
C TRP A 583 36.91 -49.09 15.33
N ILE A 584 36.41 -48.78 16.53
CA ILE A 584 37.07 -48.91 17.85
C ILE A 584 38.49 -48.36 18.05
N THR A 585 38.57 -47.52 19.08
CA THR A 585 39.75 -46.98 19.74
C THR A 585 40.73 -48.03 20.27
N ARG A 586 42.04 -47.87 19.97
CA ARG A 586 43.15 -48.17 20.90
C ARG A 586 44.51 -47.67 20.41
N ALA A 587 45.05 -46.64 21.05
CA ALA A 587 46.47 -46.46 21.35
C ALA A 587 46.65 -45.24 22.27
N SER A 588 47.37 -45.41 23.39
CA SER A 588 47.87 -44.31 24.22
C SER A 588 49.39 -44.24 24.10
N PRO A 589 50.01 -43.05 24.07
CA PRO A 589 51.34 -42.86 24.62
C PRO A 589 51.21 -42.76 26.15
N ALA A 590 52.00 -43.54 26.88
CA ALA A 590 52.03 -43.48 28.35
C ALA A 590 53.14 -42.56 28.86
N VAL A 591 52.88 -41.87 29.97
CA VAL A 591 53.91 -41.32 30.86
C VAL A 591 53.62 -41.85 32.27
N CYS A 592 54.65 -42.27 32.99
CA CYS A 592 54.53 -43.04 34.23
C CYS A 592 54.30 -42.16 35.49
N PRO A 593 53.83 -42.76 36.61
CA PRO A 593 53.24 -42.02 37.72
C PRO A 593 54.23 -41.63 38.83
N ALA A 594 53.84 -40.66 39.66
CA ALA A 594 54.46 -40.35 40.94
C ALA A 594 53.43 -40.33 42.08
N THR A 595 53.53 -41.34 42.95
CA THR A 595 53.08 -41.41 44.36
C THR A 595 51.90 -40.54 44.85
N SER A 596 50.85 -41.23 45.26
CA SER A 596 49.75 -40.75 46.12
C SER A 596 50.22 -40.05 47.41
N ARG A 597 50.18 -38.71 47.47
CA ARG A 597 50.06 -37.96 48.75
C ARG A 597 49.61 -36.50 48.69
N GLU A 598 48.79 -36.10 47.70
CA GLU A 598 48.23 -34.73 47.63
C GLU A 598 46.74 -34.67 47.23
N GLN A 599 46.02 -35.79 47.32
CA GLN A 599 44.55 -35.79 47.31
C GLN A 599 44.01 -35.46 48.71
N GLU A 600 43.97 -34.16 49.09
CA GLU A 600 43.01 -33.61 50.07
C GLU A 600 43.11 -32.08 50.22
N THR A 601 42.86 -31.32 49.14
CA THR A 601 42.37 -29.92 49.22
C THR A 601 41.83 -29.44 47.87
N ALA A 602 41.00 -28.40 47.88
CA ALA A 602 40.52 -27.68 46.69
C ALA A 602 39.82 -28.52 45.60
N ASN A 603 38.77 -29.27 45.97
CA ASN A 603 37.83 -29.88 45.00
C ASN A 603 36.91 -28.83 44.34
N ALA A 604 37.50 -27.89 43.59
CA ALA A 604 36.80 -26.79 42.93
C ALA A 604 36.12 -27.28 41.64
N ARG A 605 34.78 -27.10 41.55
CA ARG A 605 34.02 -27.34 40.32
C ARG A 605 34.51 -26.39 39.22
N ARG A 606 35.20 -26.94 38.23
CA ARG A 606 35.59 -26.21 37.00
C ARG A 606 34.36 -25.99 36.14
N VAL A 607 34.20 -24.78 35.64
CA VAL A 607 33.11 -24.43 34.73
C VAL A 607 33.52 -24.75 33.30
N GLU A 608 32.65 -25.48 32.60
CA GLU A 608 32.67 -25.63 31.14
C GLU A 608 31.28 -25.25 30.60
N VAL A 609 31.28 -24.56 29.46
CA VAL A 609 30.10 -24.09 28.73
C VAL A 609 30.36 -24.34 27.25
N ASN A 610 29.50 -25.15 26.62
CA ASN A 610 29.45 -25.34 25.17
C ASN A 610 28.14 -24.76 24.65
N VAL A 611 28.21 -24.01 23.55
CA VAL A 611 27.02 -23.44 22.87
C VAL A 611 27.19 -23.53 21.37
N SER A 612 26.09 -23.60 20.63
CA SER A 612 26.10 -23.52 19.17
C SER A 612 25.02 -22.62 18.61
N ALA A 613 25.26 -22.00 17.45
CA ALA A 613 24.29 -21.21 16.71
C ALA A 613 24.34 -21.57 15.20
N PRO A 614 23.20 -21.53 14.48
CA PRO A 614 23.15 -21.76 13.05
C PRO A 614 23.81 -20.62 12.25
N GLY A 615 23.98 -20.81 10.94
CA GLY A 615 24.13 -19.71 9.99
C GLY A 615 22.77 -19.14 9.55
N LYS A 616 22.77 -18.32 8.48
CA LYS A 616 21.54 -17.89 7.81
C LYS A 616 21.64 -17.97 6.27
N VAL A 617 20.49 -18.17 5.64
CA VAL A 617 20.28 -18.18 4.18
C VAL A 617 19.08 -17.30 3.83
N ILE A 618 19.16 -16.55 2.72
CA ILE A 618 17.99 -15.86 2.16
C ILE A 618 17.25 -16.84 1.25
N LEU A 619 16.00 -17.12 1.56
CA LEU A 619 15.12 -17.96 0.75
C LEU A 619 14.52 -17.14 -0.39
N HIS A 620 14.01 -15.93 -0.08
CA HIS A 620 13.54 -14.95 -1.06
C HIS A 620 13.80 -13.51 -0.61
N GLY A 621 13.94 -12.58 -1.56
CA GLY A 621 13.98 -11.14 -1.31
C GLY A 621 15.38 -10.51 -1.27
N GLU A 622 16.36 -11.17 -1.87
CA GLU A 622 17.81 -10.93 -1.73
C GLU A 622 18.22 -9.46 -1.97
N HIS A 623 17.96 -8.93 -3.17
CA HIS A 623 18.21 -7.53 -3.51
C HIS A 623 16.96 -6.67 -3.34
N SER A 624 15.76 -7.25 -3.43
CA SER A 624 14.51 -6.50 -3.35
C SER A 624 14.29 -5.85 -1.98
N VAL A 625 14.78 -6.46 -0.89
CA VAL A 625 14.74 -5.85 0.45
C VAL A 625 15.52 -4.54 0.54
N VAL A 626 16.56 -4.33 -0.29
CA VAL A 626 17.29 -3.05 -0.36
C VAL A 626 16.36 -1.91 -0.77
N TYR A 627 15.28 -2.22 -1.49
CA TYR A 627 14.23 -1.33 -1.98
C TYR A 627 12.92 -1.43 -1.15
N GLY A 628 12.99 -1.94 0.09
CA GLY A 628 11.85 -1.97 1.03
C GLY A 628 10.85 -3.12 0.84
N LYS A 629 11.09 -3.98 -0.16
CA LYS A 629 10.28 -5.17 -0.45
C LYS A 629 10.43 -6.23 0.66
N LEU A 630 9.55 -7.24 0.63
CA LEU A 630 9.59 -8.37 1.54
C LEU A 630 10.81 -9.28 1.30
N ALA A 631 11.46 -9.72 2.38
CA ALA A 631 12.38 -10.85 2.37
C ALA A 631 11.99 -11.92 3.39
N LEU A 632 12.33 -13.16 3.05
CA LEU A 632 12.32 -14.33 3.91
C LEU A 632 13.75 -14.86 4.05
N ALA A 633 14.29 -14.81 5.25
CA ALA A 633 15.57 -15.40 5.59
C ALA A 633 15.39 -16.43 6.71
N ALA A 634 16.19 -17.48 6.72
CA ALA A 634 16.02 -18.62 7.62
C ALA A 634 17.36 -19.12 8.15
N SER A 635 17.31 -19.79 9.30
CA SER A 635 18.46 -20.47 9.89
C SER A 635 18.97 -21.57 8.97
N LEU A 636 20.28 -21.72 8.91
CA LEU A 636 20.98 -22.76 8.17
C LEU A 636 21.48 -23.83 9.16
N GLY A 637 21.22 -25.10 8.88
CA GLY A 637 21.60 -26.23 9.75
C GLY A 637 23.11 -26.45 9.95
N LEU A 638 23.97 -25.72 9.23
CA LEU A 638 25.40 -25.63 9.50
C LEU A 638 25.66 -24.64 10.64
N ARG A 639 26.43 -25.05 11.66
CA ARG A 639 26.54 -24.32 12.94
C ARG A 639 27.95 -23.84 13.23
N THR A 640 28.04 -22.75 13.99
CA THR A 640 29.22 -22.40 14.78
C THR A 640 29.04 -22.96 16.19
N LYS A 641 30.11 -23.52 16.76
CA LYS A 641 30.19 -23.94 18.16
C LYS A 641 31.27 -23.13 18.88
N PHE A 642 30.97 -22.68 20.09
CA PHE A 642 31.93 -21.98 20.95
C PHE A 642 31.97 -22.63 22.33
N ARG A 643 33.18 -22.71 22.88
CA ARG A 643 33.48 -23.39 24.14
C ARG A 643 34.27 -22.46 25.06
N ILE A 644 33.74 -22.28 26.28
CA ILE A 644 34.44 -21.71 27.43
C ILE A 644 34.74 -22.86 28.39
N ALA A 645 36.00 -23.04 28.80
CA ALA A 645 36.38 -24.07 29.76
C ALA A 645 37.51 -23.58 30.69
N GLU A 646 37.37 -23.81 32.00
CA GLU A 646 38.42 -23.44 32.96
C GLU A 646 39.63 -24.38 32.93
N ILE A 647 40.83 -23.80 32.80
CA ILE A 647 42.10 -24.50 32.67
C ILE A 647 43.00 -24.34 33.90
N SER A 648 43.88 -25.32 34.15
CA SER A 648 44.70 -25.39 35.36
C SER A 648 45.91 -24.45 35.39
N ALA A 649 46.32 -23.90 34.25
CA ALA A 649 47.47 -22.99 34.17
C ALA A 649 47.11 -21.63 34.79
N PRO A 650 47.85 -21.10 35.78
CA PRO A 650 47.47 -19.87 36.47
C PRO A 650 47.59 -18.63 35.59
N TYR A 651 46.61 -17.72 35.71
CA TYR A 651 46.53 -16.43 35.02
C TYR A 651 46.58 -16.49 33.47
N LEU A 652 46.00 -17.53 32.86
CA LEU A 652 46.09 -17.78 31.43
C LEU A 652 44.74 -17.67 30.72
N VAL A 653 44.71 -16.99 29.57
CA VAL A 653 43.59 -17.03 28.62
C VAL A 653 44.11 -17.52 27.27
N VAL A 654 43.62 -18.67 26.82
CA VAL A 654 43.97 -19.26 25.52
C VAL A 654 42.81 -19.05 24.56
N VAL A 655 43.08 -18.47 23.38
CA VAL A 655 42.09 -18.26 22.32
C VAL A 655 42.44 -19.14 21.13
N ASN A 656 41.61 -20.13 20.83
CA ASN A 656 41.81 -21.10 19.76
C ASN A 656 40.73 -20.92 18.67
N LEU A 657 41.16 -20.52 17.46
CA LEU A 657 40.31 -20.28 16.30
C LEU A 657 40.84 -21.10 15.10
N PRO A 658 40.64 -22.44 15.05
CA PRO A 658 41.23 -23.28 14.00
C PRO A 658 40.85 -22.91 12.57
N VAL A 659 39.63 -22.38 12.35
CA VAL A 659 39.15 -21.94 11.02
C VAL A 659 39.85 -20.65 10.54
N LEU A 660 40.63 -20.00 11.41
CA LEU A 660 41.50 -18.86 11.10
C LEU A 660 42.99 -19.19 11.37
N ASP A 661 43.35 -20.48 11.44
CA ASP A 661 44.70 -21.02 11.69
C ASP A 661 45.44 -20.34 12.85
N THR A 662 44.74 -20.04 13.96
CA THR A 662 45.28 -19.20 15.04
C THR A 662 45.03 -19.74 16.45
N VAL A 663 46.10 -19.73 17.25
CA VAL A 663 46.07 -19.93 18.70
C VAL A 663 46.84 -18.79 19.35
N PHE A 664 46.16 -17.99 20.17
CA PHE A 664 46.74 -16.89 20.94
C PHE A 664 46.69 -17.20 22.43
N THR A 665 47.65 -16.66 23.18
CA THR A 665 47.77 -16.85 24.62
C THR A 665 48.01 -15.51 25.29
N TYR A 666 47.17 -15.16 26.26
CA TYR A 666 47.14 -13.87 26.94
C TYR A 666 47.24 -14.04 28.45
N ASP A 667 47.86 -13.06 29.11
CA ASP A 667 47.87 -12.95 30.57
C ASP A 667 46.51 -12.43 31.06
N LEU A 668 45.81 -13.23 31.86
CA LEU A 668 44.52 -12.89 32.46
C LEU A 668 44.59 -11.59 33.28
N ARG A 669 45.73 -11.29 33.90
CA ARG A 669 45.93 -10.06 34.69
C ARG A 669 45.93 -8.83 33.79
N LYS A 670 46.49 -8.93 32.57
CA LYS A 670 46.43 -7.86 31.57
C LYS A 670 45.02 -7.67 31.03
N ILE A 671 44.30 -8.75 30.75
CA ILE A 671 42.89 -8.69 30.32
C ILE A 671 42.03 -8.03 31.41
N LYS A 672 42.21 -8.45 32.67
CA LYS A 672 41.56 -7.81 33.82
C LYS A 672 41.92 -6.32 33.89
N GLN A 673 43.20 -5.97 34.03
CA GLN A 673 43.67 -4.58 34.18
C GLN A 673 43.26 -3.61 33.05
N HIS A 674 43.17 -4.06 31.80
CA HIS A 674 42.94 -3.17 30.65
C HIS A 674 41.51 -3.23 30.06
N LEU A 675 40.85 -4.39 30.05
CA LEU A 675 39.52 -4.53 29.45
C LEU A 675 38.39 -4.52 30.48
N ILE A 676 38.54 -5.25 31.59
CA ILE A 676 37.44 -5.60 32.50
C ILE A 676 37.42 -4.72 33.76
N ASP A 677 38.58 -4.47 34.36
CA ASP A 677 38.72 -3.71 35.60
C ASP A 677 38.56 -2.19 35.47
N PRO A 678 38.85 -1.53 34.32
CA PRO A 678 38.50 -0.12 34.11
C PRO A 678 37.01 0.01 33.73
N PRO A 679 36.33 1.11 34.11
CA PRO A 679 34.89 1.25 33.89
C PRO A 679 34.49 1.12 32.41
N LEU A 680 33.23 0.74 32.20
CA LEU A 680 32.61 0.78 30.88
C LEU A 680 32.36 2.24 30.45
N PRO A 681 32.68 2.61 29.20
CA PRO A 681 32.28 3.90 28.66
C PRO A 681 30.77 3.84 28.37
N LEU A 682 29.98 4.59 29.14
CA LEU A 682 28.52 4.63 29.01
C LEU A 682 28.08 5.95 28.35
N ALA A 683 27.00 5.88 27.57
CA ALA A 683 26.34 7.04 26.98
C ALA A 683 25.31 7.70 27.93
N ARG A 684 25.15 7.17 29.15
CA ARG A 684 24.20 7.60 30.19
C ARG A 684 24.82 7.46 31.58
N GLN A 685 24.10 7.88 32.63
CA GLN A 685 24.57 7.70 34.02
C GLN A 685 24.67 6.21 34.39
N PRO A 686 25.67 5.80 35.21
CA PRO A 686 25.84 4.41 35.66
C PRO A 686 24.59 3.77 36.26
N SER A 687 23.80 4.53 37.02
CA SER A 687 22.57 4.08 37.68
C SER A 687 21.43 3.71 36.71
N GLU A 688 21.46 4.17 35.46
CA GLU A 688 20.51 3.77 34.41
C GLU A 688 20.94 2.49 33.67
N PHE A 689 22.23 2.13 33.73
CA PHE A 689 22.78 1.03 32.94
C PHE A 689 22.48 -0.34 33.54
N ASN A 690 22.31 -1.32 32.65
CA ASN A 690 22.01 -2.72 32.89
C ASN A 690 22.62 -3.49 31.69
N TRP A 691 23.28 -4.63 31.94
CA TRP A 691 23.91 -5.44 30.88
C TRP A 691 22.92 -6.03 29.84
N GLU A 692 21.62 -6.03 30.15
CA GLU A 692 20.51 -6.35 29.22
C GLU A 692 20.31 -5.27 28.12
N LEU A 693 20.94 -4.09 28.29
CA LEU A 693 20.80 -2.89 27.45
C LEU A 693 22.17 -2.39 26.91
N PRO A 694 22.92 -3.20 26.13
CA PRO A 694 24.21 -2.79 25.57
C PRO A 694 24.14 -1.56 24.65
N GLU A 695 22.96 -1.16 24.18
CA GLU A 695 22.70 0.10 23.49
C GLU A 695 23.07 1.36 24.31
N PHE A 696 23.21 1.25 25.64
CA PHE A 696 23.67 2.35 26.50
C PHE A 696 25.21 2.40 26.64
N VAL A 697 25.94 1.40 26.12
CA VAL A 697 27.40 1.43 26.05
C VAL A 697 27.84 2.32 24.89
N HIS A 698 28.77 3.24 25.14
CA HIS A 698 29.28 4.17 24.14
C HIS A 698 30.22 3.43 23.17
N HIS A 699 29.63 2.85 22.12
CA HIS A 699 30.23 1.88 21.20
C HIS A 699 31.65 2.26 20.73
N ALA A 700 31.88 3.47 20.20
CA ALA A 700 33.19 3.90 19.71
C ALA A 700 34.27 3.81 20.81
N ALA A 701 34.08 4.50 21.94
CA ALA A 701 35.01 4.44 23.07
C ALA A 701 35.28 3.03 23.63
N LEU A 702 34.32 2.08 23.55
CA LEU A 702 34.61 0.68 23.91
C LEU A 702 35.43 -0.03 22.82
N VAL A 703 35.19 0.26 21.54
CA VAL A 703 36.02 -0.21 20.43
C VAL A 703 37.45 0.35 20.54
N ASP A 704 37.62 1.64 20.87
CA ASP A 704 38.91 2.27 21.11
C ASP A 704 39.67 1.60 22.28
N LYS A 705 38.95 1.27 23.37
CA LYS A 705 39.48 0.50 24.52
C LYS A 705 39.96 -0.89 24.08
N THR A 706 39.23 -1.57 23.18
CA THR A 706 39.66 -2.88 22.65
C THR A 706 40.84 -2.78 21.69
N ASP A 707 40.91 -1.75 20.85
CA ASP A 707 42.01 -1.55 19.90
C ASP A 707 43.31 -1.22 20.63
N ALA A 708 43.26 -0.36 21.63
CA ALA A 708 44.39 -0.07 22.52
C ALA A 708 44.90 -1.35 23.22
N PHE A 709 44.00 -2.22 23.67
CA PHE A 709 44.38 -3.51 24.24
C PHE A 709 44.99 -4.47 23.21
N MET A 710 44.42 -4.59 21.99
CA MET A 710 44.99 -5.44 20.95
C MET A 710 46.38 -4.97 20.51
N ALA A 711 46.55 -3.66 20.30
CA ALA A 711 47.85 -3.06 19.95
C ALA A 711 48.92 -3.32 21.04
N TYR A 712 48.52 -3.28 22.32
CA TYR A 712 49.39 -3.61 23.45
C TYR A 712 49.68 -5.11 23.63
N SER A 713 48.74 -5.99 23.28
CA SER A 713 48.80 -7.42 23.64
C SER A 713 49.22 -8.36 22.51
N VAL A 714 48.97 -8.00 21.25
CA VAL A 714 49.28 -8.85 20.08
C VAL A 714 50.54 -8.38 19.34
N GLY A 715 50.88 -7.09 19.44
CA GLY A 715 51.89 -6.47 18.59
C GLY A 715 51.33 -6.06 17.22
N ALA A 716 51.94 -5.05 16.59
CA ALA A 716 51.30 -4.29 15.52
C ALA A 716 51.18 -5.00 14.16
N ASN A 717 51.96 -6.06 13.90
CA ASN A 717 52.12 -6.64 12.56
C ASN A 717 51.92 -8.16 12.55
N ASN A 718 51.18 -8.65 11.53
CA ASN A 718 50.99 -10.03 11.05
C ASN A 718 49.61 -10.67 11.22
N LEU A 719 48.63 -10.05 11.90
CA LEU A 719 47.24 -10.52 11.79
C LEU A 719 46.66 -10.20 10.41
N ASN A 720 45.92 -11.15 9.83
CA ASN A 720 45.05 -10.85 8.70
C ASN A 720 43.74 -10.17 9.17
N VAL A 721 43.02 -9.53 8.25
CA VAL A 721 41.81 -8.74 8.55
C VAL A 721 40.72 -9.58 9.25
N ALA A 722 40.58 -10.86 8.91
CA ALA A 722 39.59 -11.73 9.53
C ALA A 722 39.97 -12.09 10.98
N GLN A 723 41.24 -12.41 11.24
CA GLN A 723 41.77 -12.65 12.58
C GLN A 723 41.64 -11.39 13.46
N GLN A 724 42.03 -10.22 12.94
CA GLN A 724 41.93 -8.95 13.66
C GLN A 724 40.47 -8.63 14.02
N THR A 725 39.53 -8.74 13.08
CA THR A 725 38.11 -8.50 13.35
C THR A 725 37.52 -9.53 14.32
N ALA A 726 37.85 -10.81 14.17
CA ALA A 726 37.34 -11.86 15.06
C ALA A 726 37.80 -11.70 16.52
N LEU A 727 39.05 -11.28 16.74
CA LEU A 727 39.58 -10.95 18.07
C LEU A 727 38.99 -9.65 18.61
N ARG A 728 38.90 -8.58 17.79
CA ARG A 728 38.34 -7.28 18.18
C ARG A 728 36.92 -7.42 18.71
N SER A 729 36.06 -8.13 17.98
CA SER A 729 34.68 -8.37 18.40
C SER A 729 34.57 -9.34 19.58
N MET A 730 35.48 -10.31 19.75
CA MET A 730 35.54 -11.13 20.96
C MET A 730 35.92 -10.29 22.19
N PHE A 731 36.97 -9.48 22.10
CA PHE A 731 37.42 -8.61 23.20
C PHE A 731 36.40 -7.51 23.53
N TYR A 732 35.62 -7.05 22.53
CA TYR A 732 34.47 -6.16 22.75
C TYR A 732 33.37 -6.82 23.59
N LEU A 733 33.01 -8.06 23.28
CA LEU A 733 32.03 -8.83 24.06
C LEU A 733 32.56 -9.18 25.47
N ILE A 734 33.84 -9.56 25.59
CA ILE A 734 34.52 -9.77 26.88
C ILE A 734 34.48 -8.50 27.73
N ALA A 735 34.93 -7.37 27.21
CA ALA A 735 34.97 -6.10 27.95
C ALA A 735 33.56 -5.60 28.29
N GLY A 736 32.61 -5.75 27.37
CA GLY A 736 31.20 -5.39 27.55
C GLY A 736 30.49 -6.22 28.62
N ILE A 737 30.42 -7.53 28.42
CA ILE A 737 29.65 -8.45 29.29
C ILE A 737 30.36 -8.60 30.64
N LEU A 738 31.65 -8.96 30.66
CA LEU A 738 32.38 -9.23 31.90
C LEU A 738 32.76 -7.95 32.66
N GLY A 739 32.85 -6.79 31.98
CA GLY A 739 33.01 -5.48 32.63
C GLY A 739 31.70 -4.90 33.20
N SER A 740 30.55 -5.47 32.82
CA SER A 740 29.25 -5.08 33.39
C SER A 740 28.94 -5.76 34.72
N VAL A 741 29.53 -6.93 34.96
CA VAL A 741 29.27 -7.81 36.11
C VAL A 741 30.49 -7.91 37.01
N ASN A 742 30.29 -8.23 38.29
CA ASN A 742 31.39 -8.60 39.17
C ASN A 742 31.51 -10.12 39.22
N VAL A 743 32.46 -10.72 38.48
CA VAL A 743 32.68 -12.18 38.45
C VAL A 743 34.17 -12.50 38.60
N GLU A 744 34.47 -13.50 39.42
CA GLU A 744 35.81 -14.06 39.48
C GLU A 744 36.10 -14.92 38.24
N LEU A 745 36.87 -14.35 37.33
CA LEU A 745 37.44 -15.08 36.20
C LEU A 745 38.66 -15.87 36.67
N GLY A 746 38.58 -17.20 36.54
CA GLY A 746 39.73 -18.09 36.50
C GLY A 746 40.43 -18.03 35.13
N SER A 747 41.43 -18.89 34.95
CA SER A 747 42.06 -19.10 33.64
C SER A 747 41.13 -19.89 32.72
N VAL A 748 41.02 -19.49 31.45
CA VAL A 748 40.04 -20.06 30.51
C VAL A 748 40.62 -20.37 29.13
N LEU A 749 40.14 -21.45 28.53
CA LEU A 749 40.20 -21.71 27.10
C LEU A 749 38.93 -21.12 26.45
N LEU A 750 39.12 -20.35 25.38
CA LEU A 750 38.11 -19.83 24.47
C LEU A 750 38.31 -20.50 23.11
N GLU A 751 37.47 -21.46 22.75
CA GLU A 751 37.61 -22.23 21.50
C GLU A 751 36.39 -22.03 20.59
N SER A 752 36.62 -21.73 19.30
CA SER A 752 35.58 -21.55 18.28
C SER A 752 35.79 -22.47 17.09
N ARG A 753 34.75 -23.23 16.70
CA ARG A 753 34.77 -24.10 15.51
C ARG A 753 33.50 -23.83 14.69
N THR A 754 33.59 -23.75 13.37
CA THR A 754 32.41 -23.51 12.53
C THR A 754 32.38 -24.37 11.28
N GLU A 755 31.18 -24.83 10.94
CA GLU A 755 30.84 -25.53 9.70
C GLU A 755 30.56 -24.52 8.56
N LEU A 756 30.47 -23.23 8.87
CA LEU A 756 30.15 -22.15 7.93
C LEU A 756 31.40 -21.62 7.24
N THR A 757 31.40 -21.57 5.91
CA THR A 757 32.45 -20.89 5.14
C THR A 757 32.52 -19.40 5.51
N VAL A 758 33.65 -18.96 6.05
CA VAL A 758 33.92 -17.56 6.40
C VAL A 758 33.79 -16.66 5.16
N GLY A 759 33.17 -15.49 5.30
CA GLY A 759 33.04 -14.49 4.23
C GLY A 759 32.05 -14.80 3.10
N ALA A 760 31.59 -16.03 2.92
CA ALA A 760 30.74 -16.43 1.78
C ALA A 760 29.28 -15.89 1.81
N GLY A 761 28.88 -15.24 2.91
CA GLY A 761 27.57 -14.62 3.11
C GLY A 761 26.60 -15.42 3.97
N THR A 762 26.96 -16.63 4.43
CA THR A 762 26.13 -17.54 5.25
C THR A 762 25.99 -17.13 6.73
N GLY A 763 26.46 -15.95 7.13
CA GLY A 763 26.27 -15.42 8.49
C GLY A 763 27.27 -15.92 9.54
N SER A 764 28.43 -16.42 9.13
CA SER A 764 29.48 -16.90 10.03
C SER A 764 29.91 -15.89 11.10
N SER A 765 29.91 -14.59 10.81
CA SER A 765 30.24 -13.56 11.82
C SER A 765 29.17 -13.45 12.91
N ALA A 766 27.89 -13.29 12.54
CA ALA A 766 26.79 -13.24 13.50
C ALA A 766 26.64 -14.54 14.29
N SER A 767 26.82 -15.69 13.65
CA SER A 767 26.81 -17.02 14.28
C SER A 767 27.90 -17.14 15.36
N TYR A 768 29.12 -16.73 15.03
CA TYR A 768 30.23 -16.61 15.98
C TYR A 768 29.95 -15.62 17.12
N LEU A 769 29.45 -14.42 16.83
CA LEU A 769 29.24 -13.40 17.86
C LEU A 769 28.06 -13.70 18.79
N VAL A 770 27.02 -14.38 18.30
CA VAL A 770 25.95 -14.95 19.14
C VAL A 770 26.52 -16.04 20.06
N THR A 771 27.35 -16.96 19.57
CA THR A 771 27.94 -18.00 20.42
C THR A 771 28.95 -17.46 21.44
N VAL A 772 29.78 -16.46 21.09
CA VAL A 772 30.66 -15.78 22.05
C VAL A 772 29.86 -15.07 23.14
N ALA A 773 28.82 -14.30 22.78
CA ALA A 773 27.98 -13.61 23.75
C ALA A 773 27.22 -14.59 24.66
N ALA A 774 26.64 -15.65 24.09
CA ALA A 774 25.94 -16.70 24.83
C ALA A 774 26.85 -17.42 25.84
N ALA A 775 28.05 -17.82 25.42
CA ALA A 775 28.99 -18.50 26.31
C ALA A 775 29.45 -17.61 27.47
N LEU A 776 29.65 -16.31 27.23
CA LEU A 776 30.00 -15.34 28.28
C LEU A 776 28.85 -15.13 29.26
N VAL A 777 27.61 -14.99 28.78
CA VAL A 777 26.40 -14.88 29.64
C VAL A 777 26.22 -16.14 30.49
N GLN A 778 26.30 -17.33 29.87
CA GLN A 778 26.14 -18.61 30.57
C GLN A 778 27.28 -18.87 31.57
N TYR A 779 28.52 -18.50 31.24
CA TYR A 779 29.64 -18.59 32.18
C TYR A 779 29.44 -17.70 33.41
N VAL A 780 28.93 -16.47 33.22
CA VAL A 780 28.56 -15.58 34.33
C VAL A 780 27.45 -16.19 35.19
N LYS A 781 26.38 -16.72 34.56
CA LYS A 781 25.25 -17.38 35.24
C LYS A 781 25.72 -18.55 36.12
N VAL A 782 26.50 -19.47 35.56
CA VAL A 782 27.06 -20.64 36.27
C VAL A 782 28.05 -20.24 37.38
N LYS A 783 28.85 -19.17 37.18
CA LYS A 783 29.77 -18.67 38.22
C LYS A 783 29.11 -17.91 39.36
N ARG A 784 27.88 -17.38 39.17
CA ARG A 784 27.18 -16.57 40.20
C ARG A 784 26.23 -17.37 41.07
N GLY A 785 25.56 -18.39 40.52
CA GLY A 785 24.66 -19.27 41.27
C GLY A 785 23.38 -18.63 41.80
N ASP A 786 22.52 -19.43 42.42
CA ASP A 786 21.29 -18.96 43.07
C ASP A 786 21.61 -18.13 44.33
N GLY A 787 21.19 -16.86 44.34
CA GLY A 787 21.12 -16.05 45.57
C GLY A 787 21.63 -14.61 45.52
N ALA A 788 22.20 -14.13 44.41
CA ALA A 788 22.71 -12.75 44.33
C ALA A 788 22.34 -12.03 43.02
N CYS A 789 21.50 -10.99 43.13
CA CYS A 789 21.24 -10.03 42.06
C CYS A 789 22.55 -9.42 41.55
N ASN A 790 22.59 -8.97 40.29
CA ASN A 790 23.82 -8.47 39.64
C ASN A 790 24.45 -7.27 40.37
N VAL A 791 25.41 -7.52 41.27
CA VAL A 791 26.18 -6.48 41.98
C VAL A 791 27.32 -6.01 41.09
N SER A 792 27.03 -5.03 40.23
CA SER A 792 28.04 -4.30 39.46
C SER A 792 29.07 -3.64 40.37
N ARG A 793 30.35 -3.65 39.94
CA ARG A 793 31.46 -2.94 40.59
C ARG A 793 31.24 -1.41 40.67
N TYR A 794 30.35 -0.86 39.84
CA TYR A 794 30.10 0.57 39.67
C TYR A 794 28.67 1.01 40.04
N GLY A 795 27.89 0.16 40.70
CA GLY A 795 26.52 0.48 41.10
C GLY A 795 25.53 0.57 39.93
N PHE A 796 25.76 -0.19 38.85
CA PHE A 796 24.77 -0.38 37.78
C PHE A 796 23.48 -1.04 38.34
N LYS A 797 22.38 -0.89 37.61
CA LYS A 797 21.06 -1.42 38.01
C LYS A 797 21.10 -2.96 38.07
N PRO A 798 20.60 -3.59 39.15
CA PRO A 798 20.64 -5.04 39.29
C PRO A 798 19.64 -5.76 38.38
N CYS A 799 20.01 -7.00 38.04
CA CYS A 799 19.32 -7.91 37.12
C CYS A 799 18.93 -9.20 37.85
N TYR A 800 17.98 -9.95 37.28
CA TYR A 800 17.47 -11.22 37.83
C TYR A 800 17.28 -12.23 36.69
N TRP A 801 17.82 -13.44 36.87
CA TRP A 801 17.77 -14.57 35.93
C TRP A 801 17.46 -15.87 36.68
N ASP A 802 16.82 -16.84 36.03
CA ASP A 802 16.63 -18.18 36.61
C ASP A 802 17.85 -19.06 36.34
N VAL A 803 18.52 -19.51 37.40
CA VAL A 803 19.75 -20.30 37.33
C VAL A 803 19.49 -21.76 36.94
N ASN A 804 18.24 -22.24 37.06
CA ASN A 804 17.88 -23.67 36.94
C ASN A 804 17.30 -24.05 35.57
N ALA A 805 17.25 -23.12 34.60
CA ALA A 805 16.76 -23.39 33.26
C ALA A 805 17.80 -24.17 32.40
N GLU A 806 17.39 -25.31 31.83
CA GLU A 806 18.18 -26.09 30.86
C GLU A 806 18.34 -25.41 29.48
N TYR A 807 17.66 -24.28 29.27
CA TYR A 807 17.62 -23.50 28.03
C TYR A 807 17.79 -22.01 28.34
N PHE A 808 18.23 -21.22 27.36
CA PHE A 808 18.23 -19.76 27.46
C PHE A 808 16.79 -19.22 27.50
N ASP A 809 16.48 -18.32 28.45
CA ASP A 809 15.18 -17.66 28.49
C ASP A 809 15.03 -16.55 27.42
N GLU A 810 13.81 -16.05 27.21
CA GLU A 810 13.52 -15.04 26.17
C GLU A 810 14.32 -13.74 26.34
N LYS A 811 14.61 -13.33 27.58
CA LYS A 811 15.42 -12.14 27.89
C LYS A 811 16.90 -12.41 27.72
N GLU A 812 17.37 -13.60 28.07
CA GLU A 812 18.74 -14.04 27.80
C GLU A 812 18.99 -14.04 26.29
N LEU A 813 18.06 -14.57 25.50
CA LEU A 813 18.10 -14.49 24.03
C LEU A 813 18.05 -13.05 23.52
N GLU A 814 17.18 -12.18 24.05
CA GLU A 814 17.14 -10.75 23.66
C GLU A 814 18.48 -10.04 23.96
N MET A 815 19.03 -10.24 25.17
CA MET A 815 20.32 -9.69 25.60
C MET A 815 21.48 -10.19 24.71
N ILE A 816 21.55 -11.49 24.45
CA ILE A 816 22.56 -12.10 23.57
C ILE A 816 22.45 -11.53 22.15
N CYS A 817 21.23 -11.43 21.62
CA CYS A 817 20.95 -10.85 20.30
C CYS A 817 21.42 -9.39 20.20
N LYS A 818 21.18 -8.57 21.24
CA LYS A 818 21.64 -7.17 21.32
C LYS A 818 23.16 -7.04 21.43
N TRP A 819 23.81 -7.85 22.27
CA TRP A 819 25.27 -7.86 22.39
C TRP A 819 25.93 -8.26 21.06
N ALA A 820 25.43 -9.31 20.42
CA ALA A 820 25.87 -9.73 19.09
C ALA A 820 25.65 -8.64 18.03
N LEU A 821 24.52 -7.91 18.08
CA LEU A 821 24.26 -6.77 17.18
C LEU A 821 25.25 -5.61 17.38
N CYS A 822 25.62 -5.30 18.63
CA CYS A 822 26.65 -4.29 18.90
C CYS A 822 28.04 -4.75 18.43
N ALA A 823 28.36 -6.03 18.51
CA ALA A 823 29.62 -6.58 18.00
C ALA A 823 29.66 -6.72 16.45
N GLU A 824 28.53 -6.99 15.79
CA GLU A 824 28.40 -7.03 14.32
C GLU A 824 28.65 -5.66 13.67
N ARG A 825 28.48 -4.54 14.41
CA ARG A 825 28.86 -3.19 13.93
C ARG A 825 30.35 -3.06 13.67
N ILE A 826 31.19 -3.81 14.37
CA ILE A 826 32.64 -3.86 14.14
C ILE A 826 32.96 -4.58 12.81
N VAL A 827 32.11 -5.53 12.40
CA VAL A 827 32.29 -6.35 11.20
C VAL A 827 31.75 -5.66 9.94
N HIS A 828 30.53 -5.10 10.02
CA HIS A 828 29.80 -4.57 8.85
C HIS A 828 29.49 -3.07 8.92
N GLY A 829 29.82 -2.38 10.01
CA GLY A 829 29.46 -0.97 10.25
C GLY A 829 27.98 -0.78 10.59
N THR A 830 27.10 -1.06 9.63
CA THR A 830 25.64 -0.86 9.71
C THR A 830 24.86 -2.17 9.48
N PRO A 831 25.00 -3.17 10.37
CA PRO A 831 24.26 -4.44 10.28
C PRO A 831 22.74 -4.22 10.37
N SER A 832 21.98 -5.03 9.64
CA SER A 832 20.51 -4.93 9.52
C SER A 832 19.73 -5.48 10.71
N GLY A 833 20.38 -6.17 11.65
CA GLY A 833 19.73 -6.94 12.73
C GLY A 833 19.23 -8.33 12.32
N VAL A 834 19.19 -8.67 11.03
CA VAL A 834 18.62 -9.94 10.54
C VAL A 834 19.51 -11.13 10.90
N ASP A 835 20.81 -11.03 10.63
CA ASP A 835 21.76 -12.14 10.77
C ASP A 835 21.84 -12.65 12.22
N ASN A 836 22.04 -11.75 13.18
CA ASN A 836 22.11 -12.08 14.62
C ASN A 836 20.74 -12.51 15.17
N THR A 837 19.62 -11.97 14.67
CA THR A 837 18.28 -12.45 15.04
C THR A 837 18.08 -13.91 14.63
N ILE A 838 18.44 -14.28 13.40
CA ILE A 838 18.32 -15.67 12.92
C ILE A 838 19.31 -16.60 13.65
N CYS A 839 20.54 -16.15 13.91
CA CYS A 839 21.50 -16.93 14.68
C CYS A 839 21.06 -17.14 16.14
N THR A 840 20.27 -16.22 16.72
CA THR A 840 19.78 -16.33 18.10
C THR A 840 18.49 -17.15 18.19
N TYR A 841 17.44 -16.80 17.45
CA TYR A 841 16.11 -17.42 17.58
C TYR A 841 15.85 -18.57 16.60
N GLY A 842 16.59 -18.65 15.50
CA GLY A 842 16.43 -19.70 14.49
C GLY A 842 15.22 -19.51 13.58
N PHE A 843 14.63 -20.64 13.18
CA PHE A 843 13.46 -20.74 12.32
C PHE A 843 13.57 -19.88 11.04
N MET A 844 12.48 -19.21 10.65
CA MET A 844 12.44 -18.26 9.53
C MET A 844 11.97 -16.90 10.04
N VAL A 845 12.49 -15.85 9.42
CA VAL A 845 12.27 -14.46 9.78
C VAL A 845 11.72 -13.71 8.56
N GLU A 846 10.58 -13.08 8.76
CA GLU A 846 9.98 -12.10 7.87
C GLU A 846 10.68 -10.74 8.09
N PHE A 847 11.23 -10.14 7.04
CA PHE A 847 11.96 -8.88 7.15
C PHE A 847 11.64 -7.90 6.02
N ARG A 848 11.64 -6.60 6.38
CA ARG A 848 11.55 -5.45 5.48
C ARG A 848 12.48 -4.36 6.00
N LYS A 849 13.22 -3.71 5.10
CA LYS A 849 14.14 -2.62 5.45
C LYS A 849 13.42 -1.50 6.21
N GLY A 850 13.89 -1.20 7.42
CA GLY A 850 13.33 -0.17 8.30
C GLY A 850 12.26 -0.67 9.29
N LEU A 851 11.88 -1.95 9.24
CA LEU A 851 11.05 -2.60 10.25
C LEU A 851 11.88 -3.61 11.07
N ALA A 852 11.42 -3.92 12.28
CA ALA A 852 12.01 -4.99 13.08
C ALA A 852 11.82 -6.36 12.36
N PRO A 853 12.82 -7.26 12.38
CA PRO A 853 12.64 -8.62 11.86
C PRO A 853 11.62 -9.38 12.73
N LYS A 854 10.74 -10.15 12.10
CA LYS A 854 9.62 -10.86 12.76
C LYS A 854 9.81 -12.38 12.61
N LEU A 855 9.84 -13.09 13.74
CA LEU A 855 9.98 -14.53 13.78
C LEU A 855 8.72 -15.26 13.28
N LEU A 856 8.92 -16.44 12.67
CA LEU A 856 7.86 -17.37 12.27
C LEU A 856 8.04 -18.66 13.09
N GLU A 857 7.18 -18.86 14.09
CA GLU A 857 7.44 -19.81 15.18
C GLU A 857 7.12 -21.28 14.87
N GLY A 858 8.01 -22.16 15.35
CA GLY A 858 7.83 -23.62 15.37
C GLY A 858 7.70 -24.25 14.00
N MET A 859 8.33 -23.68 12.98
CA MET A 859 8.29 -24.21 11.62
C MET A 859 8.99 -25.57 11.53
N CYS A 860 8.51 -26.44 10.65
CA CYS A 860 9.21 -27.66 10.29
C CYS A 860 10.42 -27.32 9.40
N PRO A 861 11.63 -27.83 9.69
CA PRO A 861 12.79 -27.58 8.84
C PRO A 861 12.61 -28.13 7.42
N LEU A 862 13.10 -27.39 6.43
CA LEU A 862 13.10 -27.78 5.02
C LEU A 862 14.47 -28.37 4.66
N ARG A 863 14.49 -29.61 4.18
CA ARG A 863 15.74 -30.25 3.71
C ARG A 863 16.23 -29.60 2.41
N ILE A 864 17.51 -29.23 2.37
CA ILE A 864 18.13 -28.57 1.23
C ILE A 864 19.49 -29.16 0.85
N LEU A 865 19.88 -28.97 -0.42
CA LEU A 865 21.25 -29.01 -0.89
C LEU A 865 21.80 -27.58 -0.87
N LEU A 866 22.82 -27.32 -0.06
CA LEU A 866 23.58 -26.07 -0.10
C LEU A 866 24.80 -26.28 -1.01
N ILE A 867 24.90 -25.50 -2.09
CA ILE A 867 25.86 -25.70 -3.18
C ILE A 867 26.80 -24.49 -3.24
N ASN A 868 28.07 -24.67 -2.87
CA ASN A 868 29.11 -23.66 -3.06
C ASN A 868 29.67 -23.74 -4.48
N THR A 869 29.64 -22.61 -5.19
CA THR A 869 30.22 -22.46 -6.54
C THR A 869 31.73 -22.24 -6.52
N HIS A 870 32.30 -21.90 -5.36
CA HIS A 870 33.67 -21.41 -5.15
C HIS A 870 34.05 -20.15 -5.94
N VAL A 871 33.09 -19.52 -6.63
CA VAL A 871 33.31 -18.25 -7.34
C VAL A 871 33.31 -17.10 -6.33
N PRO A 872 34.43 -16.35 -6.19
CA PRO A 872 34.51 -15.21 -5.27
C PRO A 872 33.61 -14.07 -5.74
N ARG A 873 33.02 -13.34 -4.80
CA ARG A 873 32.06 -12.26 -5.08
C ARG A 873 32.23 -11.06 -4.14
N GLU A 874 32.02 -9.87 -4.69
CA GLU A 874 31.90 -8.63 -3.91
C GLU A 874 30.42 -8.26 -3.76
N THR A 875 29.84 -8.40 -2.58
CA THR A 875 28.43 -8.00 -2.31
C THR A 875 28.15 -6.56 -2.72
N LYS A 876 29.07 -5.63 -2.40
CA LYS A 876 28.95 -4.21 -2.77
C LYS A 876 28.83 -4.01 -4.28
N LYS A 877 29.63 -4.73 -5.07
CA LYS A 877 29.63 -4.66 -6.54
C LYS A 877 28.31 -5.12 -7.15
N GLN A 878 27.70 -6.17 -6.58
CA GLN A 878 26.39 -6.67 -7.03
C GLN A 878 25.26 -5.69 -6.66
N VAL A 879 25.23 -5.16 -5.43
CA VAL A 879 24.25 -4.13 -5.03
C VAL A 879 24.40 -2.86 -5.88
N SER A 880 25.64 -2.42 -6.15
CA SER A 880 25.92 -1.31 -7.08
C SER A 880 25.68 -1.66 -8.56
N LYS A 881 25.40 -2.92 -8.91
CA LYS A 881 24.92 -3.30 -10.24
C LYS A 881 23.41 -3.10 -10.33
N VAL A 882 22.65 -3.64 -9.38
CA VAL A 882 21.19 -3.45 -9.30
C VAL A 882 20.82 -1.97 -9.12
N ALA A 883 21.60 -1.21 -8.35
CA ALA A 883 21.42 0.25 -8.22
C ALA A 883 21.49 0.98 -9.56
N ARG A 884 22.54 0.74 -10.35
CA ARG A 884 22.69 1.37 -11.68
C ARG A 884 21.63 0.90 -12.68
N LEU A 885 21.24 -0.37 -12.63
CA LEU A 885 20.15 -0.89 -13.47
C LEU A 885 18.81 -0.21 -13.12
N HIS A 886 18.55 0.03 -11.83
CA HIS A 886 17.37 0.77 -11.35
C HIS A 886 17.43 2.27 -11.68
N GLU A 887 18.62 2.87 -11.70
CA GLU A 887 18.82 4.27 -12.15
C GLU A 887 18.59 4.41 -13.66
N GLN A 888 18.96 3.40 -14.46
CA GLN A 888 18.80 3.39 -15.91
C GLN A 888 17.38 3.02 -16.37
N TYR A 889 16.75 2.05 -15.71
CA TYR A 889 15.46 1.48 -16.10
C TYR A 889 14.49 1.33 -14.90
N PRO A 890 14.11 2.44 -14.24
CA PRO A 890 13.40 2.41 -12.95
C PRO A 890 12.09 1.62 -12.97
N ASP A 891 11.18 1.87 -13.93
CA ASP A 891 9.93 1.12 -14.05
C ASP A 891 10.15 -0.39 -14.29
N LEU A 892 11.12 -0.76 -15.13
CA LEU A 892 11.43 -2.15 -15.44
C LEU A 892 11.96 -2.89 -14.21
N VAL A 893 12.93 -2.30 -13.50
CA VAL A 893 13.53 -2.90 -12.32
C VAL A 893 12.54 -2.92 -11.16
N GLU A 894 11.77 -1.86 -10.91
CA GLU A 894 10.72 -1.86 -9.89
C GLU A 894 9.64 -2.93 -10.16
N ASN A 895 9.31 -3.23 -11.42
CA ASN A 895 8.45 -4.36 -11.76
C ASN A 895 9.07 -5.72 -11.40
N VAL A 896 10.38 -5.92 -11.64
CA VAL A 896 11.11 -7.14 -11.20
C VAL A 896 11.16 -7.23 -9.67
N LEU A 897 11.42 -6.10 -8.98
CA LEU A 897 11.47 -6.04 -7.51
C LEU A 897 10.09 -6.29 -6.88
N ARG A 898 8.98 -5.91 -7.53
CA ARG A 898 7.60 -6.28 -7.16
C ARG A 898 7.33 -7.77 -7.38
N ALA A 899 7.72 -8.34 -8.53
CA ALA A 899 7.58 -9.78 -8.76
C ALA A 899 8.35 -10.61 -7.72
N MET A 900 9.53 -10.16 -7.28
CA MET A 900 10.25 -10.78 -6.16
C MET A 900 9.51 -10.65 -4.81
N GLU A 901 8.78 -9.56 -4.58
CA GLU A 901 7.94 -9.36 -3.39
C GLU A 901 6.74 -10.30 -3.38
N ASP A 902 6.03 -10.44 -4.50
CA ASP A 902 4.90 -11.36 -4.66
C ASP A 902 5.33 -12.82 -4.51
N VAL A 903 6.51 -13.17 -5.03
CA VAL A 903 7.12 -14.50 -4.83
C VAL A 903 7.45 -14.75 -3.35
N ALA A 904 8.07 -13.79 -2.65
CA ALA A 904 8.34 -13.90 -1.22
C ALA A 904 7.06 -14.00 -0.38
N PHE A 905 6.03 -13.23 -0.71
CA PHE A 905 4.73 -13.25 -0.02
C PHE A 905 3.96 -14.56 -0.28
N THR A 906 4.03 -15.08 -1.51
CA THR A 906 3.43 -16.38 -1.84
C THR A 906 4.18 -17.52 -1.14
N ALA A 907 5.52 -17.49 -1.10
CA ALA A 907 6.33 -18.46 -0.37
C ALA A 907 5.98 -18.47 1.14
N LEU A 908 5.81 -17.30 1.76
CA LEU A 908 5.37 -17.17 3.15
C LEU A 908 4.03 -17.89 3.40
N GLN A 909 3.06 -17.74 2.48
CA GLN A 909 1.77 -18.43 2.58
C GLN A 909 1.91 -19.95 2.41
N ARG A 910 2.76 -20.44 1.49
CA ARG A 910 2.95 -21.88 1.28
C ARG A 910 3.70 -22.55 2.43
N VAL A 911 4.72 -21.87 2.98
CA VAL A 911 5.40 -22.28 4.22
C VAL A 911 4.42 -22.35 5.40
N ALA A 912 3.58 -21.33 5.59
CA ALA A 912 2.57 -21.34 6.65
C ALA A 912 1.53 -22.46 6.48
N ALA A 913 1.08 -22.73 5.24
CA ALA A 913 0.15 -23.81 4.94
C ALA A 913 0.79 -25.20 5.15
N LEU A 914 2.05 -25.40 4.73
CA LEU A 914 2.80 -26.63 4.97
C LEU A 914 2.97 -26.92 6.46
N ASN A 915 3.32 -25.91 7.27
CA ASN A 915 3.39 -26.05 8.73
C ASN A 915 2.03 -26.37 9.37
N ALA A 916 0.93 -25.80 8.86
CA ALA A 916 -0.41 -26.13 9.33
C ALA A 916 -0.80 -27.58 8.99
N ALA A 917 -0.46 -28.05 7.78
CA ALA A 917 -0.69 -29.42 7.35
C ALA A 917 0.13 -30.44 8.16
N LEU A 918 1.42 -30.16 8.39
CA LEU A 918 2.33 -31.01 9.18
C LEU A 918 1.95 -31.09 10.68
N ARG A 919 1.25 -30.07 11.21
CA ARG A 919 0.73 -30.05 12.60
C ARG A 919 -0.66 -30.68 12.74
N ALA A 920 -1.36 -30.98 11.65
CA ALA A 920 -2.70 -31.53 11.69
C ALA A 920 -2.67 -33.01 12.12
N ARG A 921 -3.28 -33.33 13.27
CA ARG A 921 -3.46 -34.73 13.71
C ARG A 921 -4.64 -35.36 12.97
N GLY A 922 -4.37 -36.38 12.18
CA GLY A 922 -5.36 -37.24 11.52
C GLY A 922 -4.69 -38.52 11.02
N ASP A 923 -5.50 -39.56 10.77
CA ASP A 923 -5.00 -40.92 10.51
C ASP A 923 -4.43 -41.12 9.08
N ALA A 924 -4.61 -40.13 8.20
CA ALA A 924 -4.04 -40.12 6.85
C ALA A 924 -2.87 -39.11 6.78
N PRO A 925 -1.71 -39.47 6.19
CA PRO A 925 -0.60 -38.55 6.03
C PRO A 925 -1.00 -37.39 5.10
N PRO A 926 -0.71 -36.12 5.45
CA PRO A 926 -1.07 -34.98 4.62
C PRO A 926 -0.29 -34.98 3.30
N ASP A 927 -0.94 -34.57 2.21
CA ASP A 927 -0.26 -34.30 0.92
C ASP A 927 0.66 -33.07 1.09
N THR A 928 1.89 -33.37 1.46
CA THR A 928 2.97 -32.38 1.55
C THR A 928 3.70 -32.20 0.22
N ALA A 929 3.59 -33.17 -0.71
CA ALA A 929 4.32 -33.16 -1.97
C ALA A 929 3.99 -31.92 -2.80
N ARG A 930 2.69 -31.57 -2.87
CA ARG A 930 2.21 -30.35 -3.51
C ARG A 930 2.86 -29.08 -2.97
N TYR A 931 3.02 -28.94 -1.65
CA TYR A 931 3.59 -27.71 -1.07
C TYR A 931 5.10 -27.60 -1.36
N TYR A 932 5.83 -28.71 -1.41
CA TYR A 932 7.24 -28.72 -1.80
C TYR A 932 7.44 -28.37 -3.28
N ASP A 933 6.55 -28.83 -4.17
CA ASP A 933 6.51 -28.43 -5.59
C ASP A 933 6.17 -26.93 -5.76
N GLU A 934 5.10 -26.45 -5.10
CA GLU A 934 4.73 -25.02 -5.13
C GLU A 934 5.86 -24.11 -4.60
N LEU A 935 6.58 -24.51 -3.55
CA LEU A 935 7.76 -23.80 -3.04
C LEU A 935 8.96 -23.89 -3.99
N GLY A 936 9.21 -25.06 -4.57
CA GLY A 936 10.28 -25.27 -5.54
C GLY A 936 10.14 -24.37 -6.76
N ARG A 937 8.94 -24.31 -7.36
CA ARG A 937 8.64 -23.43 -8.49
C ARG A 937 8.88 -21.96 -8.14
N LEU A 938 8.49 -21.51 -6.95
CA LEU A 938 8.76 -20.15 -6.46
C LEU A 938 10.26 -19.86 -6.32
N MET A 939 11.07 -20.86 -5.90
CA MET A 939 12.53 -20.73 -5.88
C MET A 939 13.09 -20.55 -7.30
N THR A 940 12.69 -21.39 -8.26
CA THR A 940 13.09 -21.27 -9.67
C THR A 940 12.69 -19.92 -10.28
N VAL A 941 11.47 -19.43 -10.02
CA VAL A 941 11.04 -18.09 -10.49
C VAL A 941 11.93 -16.99 -9.89
N ASN A 942 12.23 -17.03 -8.58
CA ASN A 942 13.12 -16.03 -7.98
C ASN A 942 14.55 -16.10 -8.54
N HIS A 943 15.05 -17.28 -8.93
CA HIS A 943 16.34 -17.40 -9.61
C HIS A 943 16.38 -16.63 -10.93
N HIS A 944 15.34 -16.74 -11.75
CA HIS A 944 15.25 -16.02 -13.03
C HIS A 944 15.02 -14.52 -12.85
N LEU A 945 14.26 -14.09 -11.82
CA LEU A 945 14.13 -12.66 -11.47
C LEU A 945 15.49 -12.06 -11.03
N LEU A 946 16.29 -12.80 -10.26
CA LEU A 946 17.67 -12.42 -9.93
C LEU A 946 18.60 -12.44 -11.16
N GLY A 947 18.33 -13.31 -12.14
CA GLY A 947 18.94 -13.26 -13.46
C GLY A 947 18.60 -11.96 -14.23
N ALA A 948 17.35 -11.51 -14.18
CA ALA A 948 16.90 -10.26 -14.80
C ALA A 948 17.44 -8.99 -14.11
N LEU A 949 17.81 -9.06 -12.83
CA LEU A 949 18.61 -8.02 -12.14
C LEU A 949 20.11 -8.10 -12.48
N GLU A 950 20.49 -8.97 -13.42
CA GLU A 950 21.84 -9.31 -13.84
C GLU A 950 22.82 -9.73 -12.73
N VAL A 951 22.31 -10.26 -11.61
CA VAL A 951 23.14 -10.75 -10.49
C VAL A 951 23.33 -12.27 -10.50
N SER A 952 22.99 -12.97 -11.59
CA SER A 952 23.42 -14.37 -11.74
C SER A 952 24.89 -14.50 -12.14
N HIS A 953 25.34 -15.74 -12.29
CA HIS A 953 26.65 -16.11 -12.79
C HIS A 953 26.57 -17.52 -13.36
N VAL A 954 27.28 -17.82 -14.46
CA VAL A 954 27.18 -19.09 -15.20
C VAL A 954 27.25 -20.34 -14.30
N ARG A 955 28.07 -20.31 -13.24
CA ARG A 955 28.18 -21.41 -12.25
C ARG A 955 26.97 -21.55 -11.31
N LEU A 956 26.23 -20.48 -11.03
CA LEU A 956 24.93 -20.55 -10.34
C LEU A 956 23.86 -21.12 -11.27
N ASP A 957 23.84 -20.66 -12.53
CA ASP A 957 22.89 -21.14 -13.54
C ASP A 957 23.11 -22.64 -13.85
N GLU A 958 24.37 -23.08 -13.97
CA GLU A 958 24.76 -24.49 -14.08
C GLU A 958 24.27 -25.32 -12.88
N ALA A 959 24.48 -24.84 -11.65
CA ALA A 959 24.05 -25.55 -10.45
C ALA A 959 22.52 -25.73 -10.37
N VAL A 960 21.74 -24.74 -10.82
CA VAL A 960 20.27 -24.84 -10.84
C VAL A 960 19.78 -25.68 -12.02
N LEU A 961 20.45 -25.64 -13.17
CA LEU A 961 20.15 -26.53 -14.31
C LEU A 961 20.35 -28.02 -13.93
N LEU A 962 21.43 -28.34 -13.21
CA LEU A 962 21.71 -29.70 -12.73
C LEU A 962 20.67 -30.21 -11.73
N LEU A 963 20.12 -29.34 -10.89
CA LEU A 963 18.96 -29.68 -10.05
C LEU A 963 17.73 -29.97 -10.92
N ALA A 964 17.41 -29.07 -11.85
CA ALA A 964 16.23 -29.18 -12.71
C ALA A 964 16.23 -30.45 -13.58
N MET A 965 17.40 -30.85 -14.11
CA MET A 965 17.59 -32.11 -14.86
C MET A 965 17.25 -33.38 -14.07
N ARG A 966 17.12 -33.29 -12.75
CA ARG A 966 16.81 -34.40 -11.84
C ARG A 966 15.49 -34.19 -11.08
N GLY A 967 14.67 -33.23 -11.49
CA GLY A 967 13.38 -32.92 -10.87
C GLY A 967 13.48 -32.16 -9.54
N LEU A 968 14.65 -31.60 -9.21
CA LEU A 968 14.84 -30.73 -8.05
C LEU A 968 14.73 -29.26 -8.45
N HIS A 969 14.19 -28.44 -7.56
CA HIS A 969 14.13 -26.99 -7.76
C HIS A 969 15.22 -26.27 -6.96
N GLY A 970 15.78 -25.21 -7.52
CA GLY A 970 16.82 -24.42 -6.86
C GLY A 970 16.94 -22.98 -7.30
N LYS A 971 17.82 -22.24 -6.61
CA LYS A 971 18.14 -20.83 -6.85
C LYS A 971 19.48 -20.43 -6.22
N MET A 972 20.07 -19.34 -6.69
CA MET A 972 21.15 -18.65 -5.97
C MET A 972 20.68 -18.12 -4.59
N THR A 973 21.61 -17.76 -3.69
CA THR A 973 21.28 -17.05 -2.43
C THR A 973 22.32 -15.99 -2.03
N GLY A 974 21.86 -15.00 -1.28
CA GLY A 974 22.61 -13.77 -0.97
C GLY A 974 22.79 -12.89 -2.20
N ALA A 975 23.95 -12.23 -2.29
CA ALA A 975 24.21 -11.18 -3.28
C ALA A 975 24.22 -11.60 -4.77
N GLY A 976 24.10 -12.90 -5.08
CA GLY A 976 24.34 -13.43 -6.43
C GLY A 976 25.83 -13.39 -6.82
N GLY A 977 26.12 -13.43 -8.13
CA GLY A 977 27.44 -13.20 -8.71
C GLY A 977 28.50 -14.26 -8.39
N GLY A 978 28.09 -15.47 -8.00
CA GLY A 978 28.94 -16.48 -7.37
C GLY A 978 28.47 -16.81 -5.96
N GLY A 979 29.36 -17.36 -5.13
CA GLY A 979 29.03 -17.83 -3.79
C GLY A 979 28.12 -19.07 -3.80
N TYR A 980 26.93 -18.96 -3.24
CA TYR A 980 26.06 -20.10 -2.92
C TYR A 980 24.76 -20.17 -3.75
N ALA A 981 24.36 -21.40 -4.07
CA ALA A 981 23.01 -21.78 -4.47
C ALA A 981 22.39 -22.76 -3.45
N ILE A 982 21.06 -22.88 -3.49
CA ILE A 982 20.25 -23.78 -2.68
C ILE A 982 19.28 -24.57 -3.57
N GLY A 983 19.18 -25.88 -3.34
CA GLY A 983 18.17 -26.77 -3.93
C GLY A 983 17.24 -27.33 -2.85
N LEU A 984 15.93 -27.30 -3.08
CA LEU A 984 14.92 -27.83 -2.15
C LEU A 984 14.73 -29.35 -2.38
N VAL A 985 14.82 -30.16 -1.31
CA VAL A 985 14.70 -31.62 -1.38
C VAL A 985 13.37 -32.06 -0.77
N PRO A 986 12.40 -32.53 -1.57
CA PRO A 986 11.12 -33.03 -1.04
C PRO A 986 11.28 -34.30 -0.18
N PRO A 987 10.44 -34.50 0.87
CA PRO A 987 10.55 -35.68 1.74
C PRO A 987 10.30 -37.02 1.04
N HIS A 988 9.58 -37.00 -0.08
CA HIS A 988 9.25 -38.17 -0.89
C HIS A 988 10.30 -38.50 -1.96
N MET A 989 11.38 -37.71 -2.10
CA MET A 989 12.40 -37.94 -3.12
C MET A 989 13.40 -39.01 -2.69
N ASP A 990 13.67 -39.96 -3.59
CA ASP A 990 14.66 -41.03 -3.36
C ASP A 990 16.03 -40.44 -3.01
N ALA A 991 16.61 -40.91 -1.90
CA ALA A 991 17.94 -40.55 -1.46
C ALA A 991 19.02 -40.81 -2.52
N ARG A 992 18.81 -41.77 -3.44
CA ARG A 992 19.69 -42.03 -4.59
C ARG A 992 19.76 -40.81 -5.51
N VAL A 993 18.63 -40.25 -5.93
CA VAL A 993 18.57 -39.05 -6.78
C VAL A 993 19.31 -37.88 -6.11
N VAL A 994 19.13 -37.70 -4.80
CA VAL A 994 19.82 -36.64 -4.03
C VAL A 994 21.34 -36.88 -3.96
N GLN A 995 21.79 -38.14 -3.86
CA GLN A 995 23.21 -38.51 -3.88
C GLN A 995 23.83 -38.37 -5.27
N ASP A 996 23.12 -38.78 -6.32
CA ASP A 996 23.57 -38.68 -7.72
C ASP A 996 23.73 -37.21 -8.15
N VAL A 997 22.76 -36.36 -7.78
CA VAL A 997 22.84 -34.89 -7.95
C VAL A 997 24.06 -34.31 -7.24
N ALA A 998 24.27 -34.67 -5.97
CA ALA A 998 25.39 -34.18 -5.18
C ALA A 998 26.75 -34.66 -5.74
N ALA A 999 26.80 -35.89 -6.28
CA ALA A 999 27.98 -36.44 -6.94
C ALA A 999 28.25 -35.78 -8.31
N GLU A 1000 27.23 -35.50 -9.12
CA GLU A 1000 27.39 -34.79 -10.39
C GLU A 1000 27.87 -33.34 -10.17
N LEU A 1001 27.31 -32.64 -9.18
CA LEU A 1001 27.79 -31.33 -8.74
C LEU A 1001 29.25 -31.40 -8.23
N ALA A 1002 29.59 -32.39 -7.40
CA ALA A 1002 30.96 -32.57 -6.92
C ALA A 1002 31.96 -32.84 -8.07
N ALA A 1003 31.58 -33.67 -9.05
CA ALA A 1003 32.38 -33.95 -10.24
C ALA A 1003 32.62 -32.71 -11.11
N ARG A 1004 31.70 -31.73 -11.09
CA ARG A 1004 31.88 -30.41 -11.73
C ARG A 1004 32.50 -29.36 -10.82
N GLY A 1005 33.13 -29.74 -9.70
CA GLY A 1005 33.88 -28.83 -8.84
C GLY A 1005 33.03 -27.90 -7.97
N PHE A 1006 31.77 -28.26 -7.69
CA PHE A 1006 30.98 -27.63 -6.63
C PHE A 1006 31.20 -28.37 -5.30
N SER A 1007 31.12 -27.67 -4.16
CA SER A 1007 30.99 -28.36 -2.86
C SER A 1007 29.54 -28.36 -2.42
N VAL A 1008 29.00 -29.54 -2.10
CA VAL A 1008 27.59 -29.72 -1.73
C VAL A 1008 27.49 -30.21 -0.29
N ALA A 1009 26.70 -29.52 0.53
CA ALA A 1009 26.30 -29.94 1.86
C ALA A 1009 24.80 -30.25 1.87
N ILE A 1010 24.41 -31.45 2.33
CA ILE A 1010 23.01 -31.76 2.64
C ILE A 1010 22.73 -31.21 4.04
N THR A 1011 21.76 -30.31 4.18
CA THR A 1011 21.46 -29.65 5.45
C THR A 1011 19.99 -29.24 5.49
N GLU A 1012 19.60 -28.51 6.54
CA GLU A 1012 18.22 -28.06 6.77
C GLU A 1012 18.13 -26.54 6.84
N LEU A 1013 16.95 -26.02 6.53
CA LEU A 1013 16.63 -24.58 6.52
C LEU A 1013 15.41 -24.33 7.40
N GLY A 1014 15.54 -23.47 8.40
CA GLY A 1014 14.50 -23.21 9.40
C GLY A 1014 14.60 -24.03 10.70
N GLY A 1015 15.76 -24.60 11.01
CA GLY A 1015 16.05 -25.28 12.28
C GLY A 1015 16.24 -24.34 13.50
N PRO A 1016 16.54 -24.89 14.69
CA PRO A 1016 16.66 -24.13 15.93
C PRO A 1016 17.82 -23.12 15.93
N GLY A 1017 17.64 -22.04 16.70
CA GLY A 1017 18.60 -20.95 16.89
C GLY A 1017 19.78 -21.32 17.78
N LEU A 1018 20.16 -20.43 18.69
CA LEU A 1018 21.14 -20.69 19.73
C LEU A 1018 20.72 -21.92 20.56
N MET A 1019 21.66 -22.81 20.84
CA MET A 1019 21.51 -23.95 21.74
C MET A 1019 22.67 -24.00 22.73
N LEU A 1020 22.39 -24.56 23.91
CA LEU A 1020 23.38 -25.07 24.84
C LEU A 1020 23.71 -26.51 24.41
N ASP A 1021 25.00 -26.86 24.34
CA ASP A 1021 25.53 -28.09 23.70
C ASP A 1021 26.11 -29.11 24.71
#